data_AF-A0A1V6FAH5-F1
#
_entry.id   AF-A0A1V6FAH5-F1
#
_cell.length_a   1.000
_cell.length_b   1.000
_cell.length_c   1.000
_cell.angle_alpha   90.00
_cell.angle_beta   90.00
_cell.angle_gamma   90.00
#
_symmetry.space_group_name_H-M   'P 1'
#
loop_
_entity.id
_entity.type
_entity.pdbx_description
1 polymer ?
#
loop_
_entity_poly.entity_id
_entity_poly.type
_entity_poly.pdbx_seq_one_letter_code
_entity_poly.pdbx_strand_id
1 'polypeptide(L)'
;MKKRNIFAKFTLASLLLIALFTFTSVRASSNPVRTEAWSGTQYSTEGTYYSTVGSEEGTELLNKLNTITGNPTPLVSYDWSRYEAADEAESESNKVLLIYSRQKVLKTAHVSGSTGWNREHTYPDSKISGAAESDNHHIFADDNRTNSIRGNKPFGVVAQTSTNRVSDGYGNLTDCYTTSSYFYPNEPARGEVARATMYVNMRYGYSVTGNFQSVALMLQWHLENPVSNREIYRNNTIHTLQKNRNPFIDHPEYACRIWGNTNSDTQALCGASQVDVTSVSVSPASGSINLLDADKTLQLSANVLPANATNKSVNWSSSNTSIATVDANGLVTGKAVGNVTITATSVSNPTVKGTASVAVSNTPIAVTGVTISDKSFTLVKDATKTLTATVSPANASNKNVSWSSSNTGVATVSPDGLVTAISAGSATITVTTEDGGKTDTASVTVTNAPPPTQNTTTEYTFTDQTWKATPANWQSIANGSGFETARGLQVYKNVTAVGNSPYFENIVKITFGVATSSSGYGDYSAYVVASQSAGTGSGTQIGATTSLSSQPTTAPMEFIPTAPISGYVQAIVATGATSSLYLKYVTIEVATPANYQDDADLWASEFLESTSAGCVAQSQTTLSEIWPTLSSDYSALAAEVKAIIEGSTPNVAGTEVEQALARYVFIVNKYGFAAFITGISTSGVHHSTLSKAPIESVLILVSIATLSVIPFIHKRKKRIIN
;
A
#
# COMPACT_ATOMS: atom_id res chain seq x y z
N MET A 1 -33.10 -52.89 -10.51
CA MET A 1 -32.87 -52.34 -9.15
C MET A 1 -31.40 -52.51 -8.83
N LYS A 2 -30.57 -51.53 -8.46
CA LYS A 2 -30.72 -50.09 -8.26
C LYS A 2 -29.40 -49.45 -8.73
N LYS A 3 -29.46 -48.62 -9.78
CA LYS A 3 -28.65 -47.41 -9.88
C LYS A 3 -28.98 -46.56 -8.65
N ARG A 4 -28.09 -46.51 -7.66
CA ARG A 4 -28.07 -45.53 -6.55
C ARG A 4 -26.96 -45.98 -5.59
N ASN A 5 -25.80 -45.30 -5.63
CA ASN A 5 -24.95 -45.05 -4.43
C ASN A 5 -23.56 -44.46 -4.71
N ILE A 6 -23.19 -44.13 -5.95
CA ILE A 6 -21.90 -43.44 -6.19
C ILE A 6 -22.05 -41.91 -6.21
N PHE A 7 -23.27 -41.38 -6.42
CA PHE A 7 -23.57 -39.95 -6.28
C PHE A 7 -23.75 -39.44 -4.83
N ALA A 8 -23.73 -40.32 -3.83
CA ALA A 8 -23.95 -39.96 -2.42
C ALA A 8 -22.64 -39.76 -1.62
N LYS A 9 -21.47 -40.05 -2.20
CA LYS A 9 -20.17 -39.82 -1.53
C LYS A 9 -19.39 -38.61 -2.07
N PHE A 10 -19.85 -38.00 -3.16
CA PHE A 10 -19.29 -36.74 -3.70
C PHE A 10 -20.02 -35.47 -3.24
N THR A 11 -21.14 -35.58 -2.51
CA THR A 11 -21.87 -34.44 -1.95
C THR A 11 -21.65 -34.22 -0.45
N LEU A 12 -20.88 -35.08 0.24
CA LEU A 12 -20.59 -34.91 1.67
C LEU A 12 -19.22 -34.29 1.97
N ALA A 13 -18.28 -34.30 1.01
CA ALA A 13 -17.01 -33.58 1.13
C ALA A 13 -17.10 -32.12 0.63
N SER A 14 -18.07 -31.81 -0.24
CA SER A 14 -18.32 -30.44 -0.73
C SER A 14 -19.24 -29.63 0.20
N LEU A 15 -19.88 -30.26 1.18
CA LEU A 15 -20.71 -29.59 2.21
C LEU A 15 -19.97 -29.35 3.54
N LEU A 16 -18.77 -29.94 3.72
CA LEU A 16 -17.92 -29.67 4.89
C LEU A 16 -16.87 -28.58 4.64
N LEU A 17 -16.68 -28.15 3.38
CA LEU A 17 -15.79 -27.03 3.02
C LEU A 17 -16.52 -25.69 2.83
N ILE A 18 -17.86 -25.69 2.88
CA ILE A 18 -18.70 -24.47 2.88
C ILE A 18 -19.17 -24.12 4.31
N ALA A 19 -19.00 -25.03 5.28
CA ALA A 19 -19.34 -24.82 6.69
C ALA A 19 -18.16 -24.31 7.56
N LEU A 20 -17.04 -23.91 6.95
CA LEU A 20 -15.92 -23.20 7.61
C LEU A 20 -15.87 -21.70 7.24
N PHE A 21 -16.92 -21.18 6.59
CA PHE A 21 -17.08 -19.76 6.26
C PHE A 21 -18.42 -19.17 6.76
N THR A 22 -18.92 -19.62 7.91
CA THR A 22 -20.02 -18.93 8.61
C THR A 22 -19.77 -18.92 10.10
N PHE A 23 -19.85 -17.72 10.71
CA PHE A 23 -19.41 -17.30 12.05
C PHE A 23 -17.89 -17.07 12.12
N THR A 24 -17.36 -15.85 12.06
CA THR A 24 -17.88 -14.57 12.54
C THR A 24 -17.43 -13.44 11.62
N SER A 25 -18.33 -12.88 10.81
CA SER A 25 -18.28 -11.44 10.59
C SER A 25 -18.77 -10.74 11.84
N VAL A 26 -18.05 -10.92 12.95
CA VAL A 26 -17.83 -9.75 13.80
C VAL A 26 -16.95 -8.90 12.89
N ARG A 27 -17.56 -7.94 12.19
CA ARG A 27 -16.85 -6.70 11.93
C ARG A 27 -16.39 -6.26 13.32
N ALA A 28 -15.20 -6.68 13.72
CA ALA A 28 -14.32 -5.77 14.40
C ALA A 28 -14.13 -4.68 13.35
N SER A 29 -15.03 -3.70 13.41
CA SER A 29 -14.68 -2.34 13.11
C SER A 29 -13.51 -2.02 14.05
N SER A 30 -12.32 -2.50 13.71
CA SER A 30 -11.14 -1.69 13.84
C SER A 30 -11.32 -0.58 12.80
N ASN A 31 -12.29 0.31 13.05
CA ASN A 31 -12.03 1.70 12.79
C ASN A 31 -10.64 1.92 13.42
N PRO A 32 -9.64 2.37 12.65
CA PRO A 32 -8.41 2.82 13.29
C PRO A 32 -8.86 3.71 14.44
N VAL A 33 -8.41 3.40 15.66
CA VAL A 33 -8.70 4.24 16.83
C VAL A 33 -8.34 5.64 16.39
N ARG A 34 -9.34 6.51 16.22
CA ARG A 34 -9.08 7.89 15.85
C ARG A 34 -8.35 8.43 17.06
N THR A 35 -7.05 8.69 16.94
CA THR A 35 -6.19 9.17 18.02
C THR A 35 -6.50 10.62 18.42
N GLU A 36 -7.62 11.18 17.95
CA GLU A 36 -7.79 12.63 17.78
C GLU A 36 -9.12 13.18 18.32
N ALA A 37 -9.88 12.47 19.16
CA ALA A 37 -11.20 12.96 19.60
C ALA A 37 -11.10 14.41 20.09
N TRP A 38 -10.35 14.66 21.16
CA TRP A 38 -10.07 16.02 21.63
C TRP A 38 -8.63 16.18 22.14
N SER A 39 -7.71 15.34 21.63
CA SER A 39 -6.29 15.45 21.90
C SER A 39 -5.70 16.70 21.24
N GLY A 40 -4.86 17.44 21.97
CA GLY A 40 -4.28 18.70 21.47
C GLY A 40 -5.28 19.85 21.41
N THR A 41 -4.82 21.03 21.00
CA THR A 41 -5.63 22.27 20.98
C THR A 41 -6.82 22.14 20.03
N GLN A 42 -8.02 22.41 20.54
CA GLN A 42 -9.26 22.44 19.76
C GLN A 42 -9.68 23.89 19.47
N TYR A 43 -10.27 24.11 18.30
CA TYR A 43 -10.78 25.42 17.88
C TYR A 43 -12.28 25.35 17.58
N SER A 44 -13.00 26.42 17.94
CA SER A 44 -14.43 26.53 17.60
C SER A 44 -14.63 26.66 16.09
N THR A 45 -15.65 26.00 15.56
CA THR A 45 -16.07 26.08 14.15
C THR A 45 -17.19 27.10 13.91
N GLU A 46 -17.28 28.14 14.74
CA GLU A 46 -18.36 29.15 14.66
C GLU A 46 -18.36 29.94 13.36
N GLY A 47 -17.18 30.25 12.80
CA GLY A 47 -17.09 31.16 11.67
C GLY A 47 -17.79 32.50 11.99
N THR A 48 -18.84 32.84 11.25
CA THR A 48 -19.58 34.09 11.40
C THR A 48 -20.83 33.98 12.29
N TYR A 49 -21.01 32.86 13.00
CA TYR A 49 -22.24 32.54 13.73
C TYR A 49 -22.70 33.69 14.65
N TYR A 50 -21.78 34.27 15.43
CA TYR A 50 -22.07 35.35 16.38
C TYR A 50 -21.70 36.74 15.87
N SER A 51 -21.46 36.91 14.57
CA SER A 51 -21.02 38.19 13.96
C SER A 51 -21.95 39.37 14.21
N THR A 52 -23.22 39.11 14.54
CA THR A 52 -24.20 40.16 14.84
C THR A 52 -24.19 40.57 16.31
N VAL A 53 -23.59 39.80 17.22
CA VAL A 53 -23.50 40.14 18.64
C VAL A 53 -22.59 41.36 18.82
N GLY A 54 -23.15 42.44 19.37
CA GLY A 54 -22.46 43.69 19.65
C GLY A 54 -22.14 43.79 21.13
N SER A 55 -22.48 44.93 21.73
CA SER A 55 -22.24 45.25 23.15
C SER A 55 -23.45 44.97 24.06
N GLU A 56 -24.43 44.18 23.60
CA GLU A 56 -25.63 43.90 24.39
C GLU A 56 -25.29 43.18 25.70
N GLU A 57 -26.09 43.38 26.73
CA GLU A 57 -25.92 42.75 28.04
C GLU A 57 -27.27 42.22 28.57
N GLY A 58 -27.21 41.41 29.63
CA GLY A 58 -28.39 40.90 30.31
C GLY A 58 -29.37 40.18 29.38
N THR A 59 -30.66 40.50 29.54
CA THR A 59 -31.75 39.89 28.77
C THR A 59 -31.69 40.20 27.28
N GLU A 60 -31.12 41.34 26.87
CA GLU A 60 -31.00 41.71 25.46
C GLU A 60 -30.05 40.75 24.73
N LEU A 61 -28.86 40.51 25.31
CA LEU A 61 -27.92 39.53 24.79
C LEU A 61 -28.50 38.12 24.81
N LEU A 62 -29.18 37.74 25.90
CA LEU A 62 -29.81 36.42 26.04
C LEU A 62 -30.80 36.15 24.88
N ASN A 63 -31.70 37.10 24.60
CA ASN A 63 -32.69 36.99 23.52
C ASN A 63 -32.03 36.97 22.13
N LYS A 64 -30.97 37.76 21.95
CA LYS A 64 -30.21 37.79 20.70
C LYS A 64 -29.52 36.46 20.42
N LEU A 65 -28.86 35.87 21.42
CA LEU A 65 -28.26 34.54 21.32
C LEU A 65 -29.31 33.44 21.05
N ASN A 66 -30.49 33.52 21.67
CA ASN A 66 -31.60 32.60 21.40
C ASN A 66 -32.04 32.65 19.93
N THR A 67 -32.07 33.86 19.35
CA THR A 67 -32.44 34.08 17.95
C THR A 67 -31.36 33.55 16.99
N ILE A 68 -30.09 33.87 17.25
CA ILE A 68 -28.95 33.49 16.40
C ILE A 68 -28.74 31.98 16.36
N THR A 69 -28.88 31.31 17.52
CA THR A 69 -28.65 29.87 17.63
C THR A 69 -29.70 29.03 16.89
N GLY A 70 -30.82 29.65 16.50
CA GLY A 70 -31.88 29.00 15.73
C GLY A 70 -32.56 27.84 16.45
N ASN A 71 -33.45 27.15 15.75
CA ASN A 71 -34.05 25.91 16.26
C ASN A 71 -33.18 24.70 15.89
N PRO A 72 -32.95 23.74 16.82
CA PRO A 72 -32.25 22.52 16.47
C PRO A 72 -33.02 21.75 15.38
N THR A 73 -32.31 21.19 14.40
CA THR A 73 -32.91 20.28 13.41
C THR A 73 -33.46 19.03 14.10
N PRO A 74 -34.54 18.42 13.59
CA PRO A 74 -35.43 17.57 14.40
C PRO A 74 -34.68 16.58 15.29
N LEU A 75 -34.86 16.75 16.60
CA LEU A 75 -34.20 15.95 17.60
C LEU A 75 -35.03 14.69 17.84
N VAL A 76 -34.52 13.53 17.43
CA VAL A 76 -35.15 12.24 17.75
C VAL A 76 -34.70 11.84 19.16
N SER A 77 -35.67 11.71 20.07
CA SER A 77 -35.40 11.16 21.39
C SER A 77 -34.85 9.74 21.25
N TYR A 78 -33.81 9.42 22.03
CA TYR A 78 -33.14 8.09 22.05
C TYR A 78 -32.30 7.72 20.81
N ASP A 79 -31.86 8.69 20.00
CA ASP A 79 -30.73 8.44 19.10
C ASP A 79 -29.44 8.29 19.92
N TRP A 80 -28.93 7.07 20.07
CA TRP A 80 -27.71 6.80 20.83
C TRP A 80 -26.45 7.35 20.15
N SER A 81 -26.45 7.37 18.81
CA SER A 81 -25.27 7.69 18.02
C SER A 81 -24.78 9.13 18.23
N ARG A 82 -25.71 10.07 18.46
CA ARG A 82 -25.36 11.47 18.75
C ARG A 82 -24.73 11.69 20.13
N TYR A 83 -25.13 10.92 21.14
CA TYR A 83 -24.53 10.99 22.47
C TYR A 83 -23.14 10.37 22.43
N GLU A 84 -23.03 9.20 21.77
CA GLU A 84 -21.75 8.50 21.57
C GLU A 84 -20.72 9.36 20.84
N ALA A 85 -21.14 10.11 19.81
CA ALA A 85 -20.26 11.02 19.08
C ALA A 85 -19.84 12.22 19.94
N ALA A 86 -20.79 12.82 20.66
CA ALA A 86 -20.56 14.02 21.47
C ALA A 86 -19.66 13.77 22.69
N ASP A 87 -19.80 12.61 23.34
CA ASP A 87 -19.08 12.25 24.55
C ASP A 87 -17.94 11.24 24.30
N GLU A 88 -17.45 11.13 23.07
CA GLU A 88 -16.33 10.25 22.72
C GLU A 88 -15.11 10.44 23.64
N ALA A 89 -14.54 9.33 24.11
CA ALA A 89 -13.38 9.34 24.98
C ALA A 89 -12.09 9.65 24.22
N GLU A 90 -11.22 10.47 24.82
CA GLU A 90 -9.89 10.76 24.25
C GLU A 90 -9.10 9.48 24.02
N SER A 91 -8.52 9.37 22.82
CA SER A 91 -7.67 8.26 22.36
C SER A 91 -8.35 6.89 22.35
N GLU A 92 -9.67 6.80 22.56
CA GLU A 92 -10.42 5.55 22.62
C GLU A 92 -11.79 5.72 21.96
N SER A 93 -11.80 5.82 20.62
CA SER A 93 -12.99 6.14 19.81
C SER A 93 -14.15 5.15 19.90
N ASN A 94 -13.95 3.98 20.52
CA ASN A 94 -15.00 3.00 20.81
C ASN A 94 -15.64 3.19 22.20
N LYS A 95 -15.23 4.21 22.95
CA LYS A 95 -15.71 4.53 24.30
C LYS A 95 -16.27 5.94 24.38
N VAL A 96 -17.11 6.16 25.39
CA VAL A 96 -17.53 7.47 25.87
C VAL A 96 -16.85 7.80 27.20
N LEU A 97 -16.64 9.08 27.46
CA LEU A 97 -16.17 9.59 28.75
C LEU A 97 -17.36 10.04 29.59
N LEU A 98 -17.53 9.44 30.77
CA LEU A 98 -18.62 9.76 31.69
C LEU A 98 -18.38 11.10 32.40
N ILE A 99 -19.41 11.94 32.49
CA ILE A 99 -19.29 13.30 33.03
C ILE A 99 -18.91 13.32 34.52
N TYR A 100 -19.47 12.46 35.37
CA TYR A 100 -19.23 12.53 36.82
C TYR A 100 -18.13 11.60 37.32
N SER A 101 -18.07 10.36 36.86
CA SER A 101 -17.05 9.41 37.29
C SER A 101 -15.74 9.52 36.51
N ARG A 102 -15.74 10.21 35.35
CA ARG A 102 -14.60 10.33 34.42
C ARG A 102 -14.04 8.99 33.94
N GLN A 103 -14.82 7.91 34.10
CA GLN A 103 -14.50 6.61 33.55
C GLN A 103 -14.76 6.59 32.05
N LYS A 104 -13.99 5.77 31.33
CA LYS A 104 -14.20 5.51 29.91
C LYS A 104 -14.93 4.19 29.74
N VAL A 105 -16.12 4.22 29.17
CA VAL A 105 -17.01 3.05 29.02
C VAL A 105 -17.30 2.80 27.55
N LEU A 106 -17.45 1.54 27.14
CA LEU A 106 -17.78 1.20 25.75
C LEU A 106 -19.07 1.90 25.29
N LYS A 107 -19.05 2.47 24.07
CA LYS A 107 -20.24 3.08 23.44
C LYS A 107 -21.45 2.13 23.47
N THR A 108 -21.22 0.84 23.19
CA THR A 108 -22.24 -0.22 23.19
C THR A 108 -22.77 -0.63 24.58
N ALA A 109 -22.17 -0.16 25.68
CA ALA A 109 -22.58 -0.52 27.03
C ALA A 109 -23.69 0.39 27.59
N HIS A 110 -24.65 0.75 26.73
CA HIS A 110 -25.83 1.54 27.13
C HIS A 110 -26.81 0.67 27.94
N VAL A 111 -27.26 1.18 29.10
CA VAL A 111 -28.10 0.43 30.05
C VAL A 111 -29.27 1.27 30.57
N SER A 112 -30.34 0.59 31.00
CA SER A 112 -31.49 1.20 31.66
C SER A 112 -31.52 1.02 33.19
N GLY A 113 -30.64 0.19 33.79
CA GLY A 113 -30.69 -0.08 35.24
C GLY A 113 -29.50 -0.81 35.90
N SER A 114 -28.47 -1.22 35.15
CA SER A 114 -27.31 -1.98 35.67
C SER A 114 -25.98 -1.23 35.49
N THR A 115 -24.84 -1.91 35.65
CA THR A 115 -23.50 -1.39 35.34
C THR A 115 -23.36 -1.14 33.83
N GLY A 116 -23.02 0.09 33.45
CA GLY A 116 -23.01 0.62 32.08
C GLY A 116 -23.25 2.13 32.13
N TRP A 117 -23.49 2.75 30.96
CA TRP A 117 -23.77 4.19 30.89
C TRP A 117 -25.19 4.48 30.38
N ASN A 118 -25.73 5.62 30.79
CA ASN A 118 -27.02 6.15 30.36
C ASN A 118 -26.90 7.67 30.09
N ARG A 119 -28.03 8.31 29.80
CA ARG A 119 -28.10 9.75 29.49
C ARG A 119 -28.34 10.53 30.79
N GLU A 120 -27.38 11.36 31.16
CA GLU A 120 -27.53 12.36 32.21
C GLU A 120 -28.06 13.66 31.62
N HIS A 121 -29.29 14.00 31.98
CA HIS A 121 -29.87 15.30 31.68
C HIS A 121 -29.39 16.29 32.74
N THR A 122 -28.33 17.03 32.45
CA THR A 122 -27.73 17.96 33.42
C THR A 122 -28.70 19.05 33.84
N TYR A 123 -29.71 19.39 33.05
CA TYR A 123 -30.96 19.96 33.56
C TYR A 123 -32.00 18.85 33.66
N PRO A 124 -32.51 18.48 34.86
CA PRO A 124 -33.27 17.25 35.04
C PRO A 124 -34.48 17.13 34.11
N ASP A 125 -34.64 15.98 33.47
CA ASP A 125 -35.75 15.67 32.56
C ASP A 125 -37.12 15.95 33.20
N SER A 126 -37.30 15.57 34.47
CA SER A 126 -38.49 15.87 35.28
C SER A 126 -38.83 17.35 35.48
N LYS A 127 -37.94 18.28 35.07
CA LYS A 127 -38.11 19.73 35.21
C LYS A 127 -38.18 20.46 33.86
N ILE A 128 -38.10 19.74 32.74
CA ILE A 128 -38.14 20.29 31.37
C ILE A 128 -39.15 19.53 30.52
N SER A 129 -39.38 19.99 29.29
CA SER A 129 -40.29 19.35 28.36
C SER A 129 -39.97 19.71 26.90
N GLY A 130 -40.43 18.88 25.97
CA GLY A 130 -40.36 19.18 24.54
C GLY A 130 -38.96 19.08 23.97
N ALA A 131 -38.56 20.04 23.13
CA ALA A 131 -37.26 19.99 22.45
C ALA A 131 -36.06 19.94 23.42
N ALA A 132 -36.22 20.49 24.63
CA ALA A 132 -35.18 20.47 25.65
C ALA A 132 -34.83 19.03 26.10
N GLU A 133 -35.79 18.11 26.17
CA GLU A 133 -35.56 16.71 26.61
C GLU A 133 -34.62 15.94 25.67
N SER A 134 -34.43 16.47 24.46
CA SER A 134 -33.63 15.84 23.41
C SER A 134 -32.49 16.74 22.91
N ASP A 135 -32.14 17.84 23.57
CA ASP A 135 -31.03 18.68 23.13
C ASP A 135 -29.69 18.17 23.65
N ASN A 136 -28.80 17.83 22.74
CA ASN A 136 -27.52 17.22 23.08
C ASN A 136 -26.59 18.16 23.86
N HIS A 137 -26.81 19.48 23.88
CA HIS A 137 -25.93 20.41 24.58
C HIS A 137 -25.93 20.24 26.09
N HIS A 138 -26.99 19.66 26.68
CA HIS A 138 -27.07 19.41 28.13
C HIS A 138 -27.22 17.94 28.52
N ILE A 139 -27.22 17.02 27.55
CA ILE A 139 -27.31 15.58 27.79
C ILE A 139 -25.94 14.95 27.65
N PHE A 140 -25.42 14.37 28.73
CA PHE A 140 -24.08 13.77 28.77
C PHE A 140 -24.14 12.28 29.05
N ALA A 141 -23.14 11.52 28.62
CA ALA A 141 -22.92 10.16 29.08
C ALA A 141 -22.56 10.15 30.58
N ASP A 142 -23.24 9.32 31.38
CA ASP A 142 -22.90 9.09 32.78
C ASP A 142 -23.19 7.64 33.18
N ASP A 143 -22.59 7.13 34.25
CA ASP A 143 -22.97 5.80 34.73
C ASP A 143 -24.32 5.82 35.45
N ASN A 144 -25.04 4.70 35.38
CA ASN A 144 -26.39 4.63 35.90
C ASN A 144 -26.49 4.97 37.40
N ARG A 145 -25.43 4.71 38.19
CA ARG A 145 -25.47 4.92 39.65
C ARG A 145 -25.23 6.38 39.99
N THR A 146 -24.20 7.03 39.44
CA THR A 146 -23.98 8.47 39.65
C THR A 146 -25.15 9.29 39.15
N ASN A 147 -25.70 8.95 37.98
CA ASN A 147 -26.90 9.60 37.44
C ASN A 147 -28.10 9.42 38.37
N SER A 148 -28.38 8.19 38.83
CA SER A 148 -29.47 7.94 39.79
C SER A 148 -29.29 8.69 41.11
N ILE A 149 -28.05 8.79 41.62
CA ILE A 149 -27.74 9.52 42.85
C ILE A 149 -27.91 11.03 42.65
N ARG A 150 -27.52 11.56 41.49
CA ARG A 150 -27.76 12.95 41.10
C ARG A 150 -29.26 13.22 41.05
N GLY A 151 -30.03 12.36 40.39
CA GLY A 151 -31.48 12.45 40.30
C GLY A 151 -31.96 13.79 39.75
N ASN A 152 -32.82 14.49 40.49
CA ASN A 152 -33.31 15.83 40.14
C ASN A 152 -32.71 16.96 41.00
N LYS A 153 -31.67 16.65 41.78
CA LYS A 153 -31.03 17.59 42.70
C LYS A 153 -30.36 18.72 41.91
N PRO A 154 -30.52 19.98 42.32
CA PRO A 154 -29.72 21.06 41.77
C PRO A 154 -28.25 20.88 42.12
N PHE A 155 -27.37 21.46 41.30
CA PHE A 155 -25.97 21.58 41.60
C PHE A 155 -25.74 22.59 42.73
N GLY A 156 -24.89 22.24 43.70
CA GLY A 156 -24.65 23.09 44.86
C GLY A 156 -23.41 22.65 45.64
N VAL A 157 -22.94 23.51 46.54
CA VAL A 157 -21.79 23.21 47.39
C VAL A 157 -22.16 22.14 48.42
N VAL A 158 -21.35 21.08 48.50
CA VAL A 158 -21.50 19.99 49.47
C VAL A 158 -20.19 19.82 50.23
N ALA A 159 -20.27 19.59 51.55
CA ALA A 159 -19.09 19.28 52.36
C ALA A 159 -18.43 17.98 51.87
N GLN A 160 -17.13 18.04 51.56
CA GLN A 160 -16.38 16.94 50.92
C GLN A 160 -15.90 15.89 51.94
N THR A 161 -16.83 15.28 52.65
CA THR A 161 -16.57 14.21 53.63
C THR A 161 -16.74 12.83 52.99
N SER A 162 -16.21 11.79 53.63
CA SER A 162 -16.39 10.40 53.19
C SER A 162 -17.86 9.98 53.12
N THR A 163 -18.70 10.47 54.04
CA THR A 163 -20.16 10.20 54.07
C THR A 163 -20.90 10.78 52.87
N ASN A 164 -20.46 11.95 52.37
CA ASN A 164 -21.11 12.61 51.25
C ASN A 164 -20.57 12.15 49.90
N ARG A 165 -19.45 11.41 49.86
CA ARG A 165 -18.77 11.03 48.62
C ARG A 165 -19.57 9.99 47.84
N VAL A 166 -19.66 10.19 46.53
CA VAL A 166 -20.41 9.33 45.61
C VAL A 166 -19.50 8.24 45.05
N SER A 167 -20.00 7.01 44.99
CA SER A 167 -19.38 5.91 44.25
C SER A 167 -20.11 5.66 42.93
N ASP A 168 -19.35 5.30 41.90
CA ASP A 168 -19.90 4.92 40.59
C ASP A 168 -20.51 3.50 40.58
N GLY A 169 -21.15 3.15 39.47
CA GLY A 169 -21.73 1.83 39.21
C GLY A 169 -20.71 0.68 39.09
N TYR A 170 -19.41 0.99 39.15
CA TYR A 170 -18.28 0.05 39.11
C TYR A 170 -17.64 -0.14 40.50
N GLY A 171 -18.08 0.62 41.51
CA GLY A 171 -17.58 0.54 42.88
C GLY A 171 -16.41 1.48 43.17
N ASN A 172 -15.99 2.33 42.22
CA ASN A 172 -14.96 3.32 42.44
C ASN A 172 -15.52 4.53 43.18
N LEU A 173 -14.70 5.14 44.03
CA LEU A 173 -15.01 6.45 44.59
C LEU A 173 -14.79 7.53 43.54
N THR A 174 -15.78 8.40 43.36
CA THR A 174 -15.70 9.56 42.48
C THR A 174 -15.32 10.80 43.28
N ASP A 175 -14.94 11.89 42.60
CA ASP A 175 -14.78 13.20 43.22
C ASP A 175 -16.09 14.01 43.19
N CYS A 176 -17.22 13.31 43.15
CA CYS A 176 -18.55 13.88 43.32
C CYS A 176 -19.05 13.65 44.76
N TYR A 177 -19.86 14.59 45.25
CA TYR A 177 -20.43 14.56 46.58
C TYR A 177 -21.91 14.90 46.53
N THR A 178 -22.71 14.35 47.44
CA THR A 178 -24.17 14.55 47.43
C THR A 178 -24.73 14.66 48.83
N THR A 179 -25.84 15.39 48.94
CA THR A 179 -26.76 15.38 50.08
C THR A 179 -28.17 15.12 49.57
N SER A 180 -29.18 15.22 50.43
CA SER A 180 -30.58 15.27 50.00
C SER A 180 -30.89 16.50 49.14
N SER A 181 -30.16 17.62 49.34
CA SER A 181 -30.47 18.90 48.71
C SER A 181 -29.67 19.20 47.46
N TYR A 182 -28.40 18.80 47.41
CA TYR A 182 -27.47 19.20 46.36
C TYR A 182 -26.61 18.05 45.84
N PHE A 183 -26.18 18.20 44.59
CA PHE A 183 -25.11 17.41 43.99
C PHE A 183 -23.92 18.32 43.67
N TYR A 184 -22.74 17.92 44.10
CA TYR A 184 -21.47 18.60 43.86
C TYR A 184 -20.63 17.73 42.93
N PRO A 185 -20.44 18.11 41.66
CA PRO A 185 -19.74 17.27 40.70
C PRO A 185 -18.21 17.43 40.82
N ASN A 186 -17.47 16.52 40.17
CA ASN A 186 -16.02 16.63 40.04
C ASN A 186 -15.60 17.96 39.40
N GLU A 187 -14.33 18.35 39.56
CA GLU A 187 -13.85 19.67 39.12
C GLU A 187 -14.11 19.96 37.65
N PRO A 188 -13.69 19.12 36.69
CA PRO A 188 -13.93 19.43 35.28
C PRO A 188 -15.43 19.54 34.94
N ALA A 189 -16.31 18.85 35.68
CA ALA A 189 -17.75 18.85 35.40
C ALA A 189 -18.42 20.15 35.84
N ARG A 190 -17.83 20.90 36.77
CA ARG A 190 -18.40 22.15 37.27
C ARG A 190 -18.59 23.18 36.15
N GLY A 191 -17.58 23.35 35.29
CA GLY A 191 -17.67 24.22 34.11
C GLY A 191 -18.66 23.71 33.07
N GLU A 192 -18.62 22.40 32.78
CA GLU A 192 -19.49 21.75 31.79
C GLU A 192 -20.98 21.90 32.15
N VAL A 193 -21.36 21.61 33.40
CA VAL A 193 -22.77 21.71 33.84
C VAL A 193 -23.23 23.15 34.02
N ALA A 194 -22.32 24.09 34.32
CA ALA A 194 -22.63 25.52 34.33
C ALA A 194 -22.99 26.00 32.93
N ARG A 195 -22.14 25.75 31.92
CA ARG A 195 -22.39 26.15 30.53
C ARG A 195 -23.57 25.42 29.89
N ALA A 196 -23.82 24.16 30.27
CA ALA A 196 -25.03 23.45 29.88
C ALA A 196 -26.29 24.09 30.47
N THR A 197 -26.26 24.50 31.74
CA THR A 197 -27.39 25.19 32.39
C THR A 197 -27.64 26.57 31.78
N MET A 198 -26.58 27.35 31.52
CA MET A 198 -26.66 28.63 30.82
C MET A 198 -27.30 28.47 29.44
N TYR A 199 -26.91 27.43 28.70
CA TYR A 199 -27.50 27.10 27.41
C TYR A 199 -28.99 26.77 27.51
N VAL A 200 -29.40 25.91 28.45
CA VAL A 200 -30.81 25.56 28.64
C VAL A 200 -31.64 26.78 29.04
N ASN A 201 -31.09 27.68 29.87
CA ASN A 201 -31.74 28.94 30.20
C ASN A 201 -31.91 29.83 28.96
N MET A 202 -30.83 30.06 28.21
CA MET A 202 -30.83 30.89 27.02
C MET A 202 -31.78 30.33 25.95
N ARG A 203 -31.73 29.02 25.70
CA ARG A 203 -32.42 28.38 24.58
C ARG A 203 -33.90 28.12 24.87
N TYR A 204 -34.22 27.72 26.10
CA TYR A 204 -35.54 27.21 26.47
C TYR A 204 -36.22 27.99 27.60
N GLY A 205 -35.55 28.99 28.20
CA GLY A 205 -36.12 29.87 29.22
C GLY A 205 -36.19 29.27 30.63
N TYR A 206 -35.67 28.07 30.86
CA TYR A 206 -35.69 27.45 32.19
C TYR A 206 -34.73 28.16 33.15
N SER A 207 -35.17 28.43 34.38
CA SER A 207 -34.37 29.21 35.36
C SER A 207 -33.06 28.52 35.71
N VAL A 208 -31.97 29.30 35.76
CA VAL A 208 -30.68 28.85 36.31
C VAL A 208 -30.85 28.28 37.72
N THR A 209 -31.62 28.95 38.58
CA THR A 209 -31.85 28.50 39.98
C THR A 209 -32.74 27.27 40.09
N GLY A 210 -33.36 26.82 38.99
CA GLY A 210 -34.04 25.53 38.92
C GLY A 210 -33.06 24.34 38.90
N ASN A 211 -31.79 24.60 38.57
CA ASN A 211 -30.73 23.60 38.43
C ASN A 211 -29.43 23.90 39.19
N PHE A 212 -29.25 25.12 39.68
CA PHE A 212 -28.11 25.54 40.49
C PHE A 212 -28.56 26.20 41.79
N GLN A 213 -27.76 26.06 42.84
CA GLN A 213 -27.98 26.70 44.15
C GLN A 213 -28.12 28.23 44.02
N SER A 214 -27.35 28.86 43.13
CA SER A 214 -27.46 30.28 42.82
C SER A 214 -26.86 30.61 41.45
N VAL A 215 -27.23 31.76 40.88
CA VAL A 215 -26.57 32.31 39.68
C VAL A 215 -25.09 32.59 39.94
N ALA A 216 -24.75 33.07 41.14
CA ALA A 216 -23.37 33.32 41.54
C ALA A 216 -22.52 32.04 41.55
N LEU A 217 -23.05 30.92 42.07
CA LEU A 217 -22.33 29.65 42.05
C LEU A 217 -22.13 29.13 40.63
N MET A 218 -23.15 29.26 39.77
CA MET A 218 -23.03 28.90 38.36
C MET A 218 -21.94 29.72 37.65
N LEU A 219 -21.91 31.04 37.85
CA LEU A 219 -20.87 31.90 37.30
C LEU A 219 -19.49 31.59 37.89
N GLN A 220 -19.39 31.36 39.19
CA GLN A 220 -18.15 30.97 39.84
C GLN A 220 -17.59 29.70 39.22
N TRP A 221 -18.41 28.65 39.08
CA TRP A 221 -17.97 27.40 38.46
C TRP A 221 -17.59 27.56 36.99
N HIS A 222 -18.28 28.40 36.23
CA HIS A 222 -17.88 28.74 34.86
C HIS A 222 -16.52 29.44 34.79
N LEU A 223 -16.27 30.40 35.68
CA LEU A 223 -15.04 31.20 35.70
C LEU A 223 -13.83 30.42 36.23
N GLU A 224 -14.03 29.58 37.23
CA GLU A 224 -12.98 28.73 37.82
C GLU A 224 -12.62 27.54 36.92
N ASN A 225 -13.52 27.12 36.03
CA ASN A 225 -13.35 25.95 35.16
C ASN A 225 -13.50 26.39 33.69
N PRO A 226 -12.43 26.95 33.07
CA PRO A 226 -12.45 27.41 31.69
C PRO A 226 -12.88 26.33 30.70
N VAL A 227 -13.33 26.77 29.53
CA VAL A 227 -13.74 25.88 28.44
C VAL A 227 -12.58 24.94 28.06
N SER A 228 -12.84 23.64 28.10
CA SER A 228 -11.87 22.60 27.78
C SER A 228 -11.89 22.19 26.30
N ASN A 229 -10.83 21.52 25.83
CA ASN A 229 -10.79 20.91 24.50
C ASN A 229 -11.94 19.93 24.27
N ARG A 230 -12.32 19.16 25.29
CA ARG A 230 -13.48 18.26 25.27
C ARG A 230 -14.76 19.03 24.94
N GLU A 231 -14.99 20.17 25.58
CA GLU A 231 -16.20 20.97 25.37
C GLU A 231 -16.25 21.61 23.99
N ILE A 232 -15.11 22.10 23.47
CA ILE A 232 -15.02 22.62 22.10
C ILE A 232 -15.32 21.52 21.08
N TYR A 233 -14.69 20.35 21.23
CA TYR A 233 -14.94 19.18 20.40
C TYR A 233 -16.42 18.76 20.46
N ARG A 234 -16.99 18.69 21.66
CA ARG A 234 -18.39 18.35 21.88
C ARG A 234 -19.31 19.38 21.23
N ASN A 235 -19.06 20.68 21.39
CA ASN A 235 -19.85 21.75 20.77
C ASN A 235 -19.78 21.72 19.23
N ASN A 236 -18.60 21.46 18.67
CA ASN A 236 -18.39 21.25 17.23
C ASN A 236 -19.19 20.04 16.73
N THR A 237 -19.03 18.89 17.38
CA THR A 237 -19.69 17.63 17.03
C THR A 237 -21.19 17.77 17.10
N ILE A 238 -21.69 18.33 18.20
CA ILE A 238 -23.11 18.60 18.39
C ILE A 238 -23.65 19.54 17.31
N HIS A 239 -22.93 20.60 16.95
CA HIS A 239 -23.33 21.48 15.87
C HIS A 239 -23.48 20.73 14.54
N THR A 240 -22.59 19.78 14.23
CA THR A 240 -22.74 18.96 13.01
C THR A 240 -24.02 18.12 13.02
N LEU A 241 -24.46 17.68 14.21
CA LEU A 241 -25.60 16.78 14.40
C LEU A 241 -26.95 17.51 14.53
N GLN A 242 -27.02 18.61 15.29
CA GLN A 242 -28.27 19.33 15.58
C GLN A 242 -28.36 20.77 15.05
N LYS A 243 -27.29 21.30 14.41
CA LYS A 243 -27.25 22.60 13.71
C LYS A 243 -27.42 23.86 14.59
N ASN A 244 -27.34 23.69 15.90
CA ASN A 244 -27.29 24.75 16.92
C ASN A 244 -26.00 24.62 17.75
N ARG A 245 -25.55 25.73 18.34
CA ARG A 245 -24.30 25.81 19.11
C ARG A 245 -24.55 26.33 20.52
N ASN A 246 -23.69 25.95 21.46
CA ASN A 246 -23.68 26.52 22.80
C ASN A 246 -22.77 27.76 22.84
N PRO A 247 -23.33 28.98 22.91
CA PRO A 247 -22.54 30.21 22.88
C PRO A 247 -21.63 30.38 24.09
N PHE A 248 -21.91 29.71 25.21
CA PHE A 248 -21.09 29.82 26.41
C PHE A 248 -19.83 28.96 26.35
N ILE A 249 -19.74 28.05 25.37
CA ILE A 249 -18.51 27.31 25.03
C ILE A 249 -17.70 28.10 24.00
N ASP A 250 -18.37 28.67 23.01
CA ASP A 250 -17.76 29.45 21.93
C ASP A 250 -17.22 30.82 22.42
N HIS A 251 -18.02 31.49 23.23
CA HIS A 251 -17.79 32.82 23.79
C HIS A 251 -18.05 32.80 25.31
N PRO A 252 -17.13 32.23 26.11
CA PRO A 252 -17.30 32.14 27.55
C PRO A 252 -17.50 33.49 28.25
N GLU A 253 -17.06 34.59 27.64
CA GLU A 253 -17.26 35.96 28.12
C GLU A 253 -18.74 36.38 28.16
N TYR A 254 -19.62 35.76 27.36
CA TYR A 254 -21.05 36.09 27.34
C TYR A 254 -21.75 35.76 28.67
N ALA A 255 -21.21 34.82 29.45
CA ALA A 255 -21.76 34.48 30.76
C ALA A 255 -21.77 35.69 31.71
N CYS A 256 -20.65 36.43 31.78
CA CYS A 256 -20.58 37.63 32.62
C CYS A 256 -21.40 38.80 32.06
N ARG A 257 -21.50 38.94 30.74
CA ARG A 257 -22.37 39.96 30.12
C ARG A 257 -23.86 39.72 30.42
N ILE A 258 -24.29 38.47 30.55
CA ILE A 258 -25.68 38.13 30.83
C ILE A 258 -25.98 38.16 32.33
N TRP A 259 -25.16 37.50 33.15
CA TRP A 259 -25.48 37.26 34.57
C TRP A 259 -24.63 38.08 35.55
N GLY A 260 -23.56 38.74 35.10
CA GLY A 260 -22.60 39.43 35.96
C GLY A 260 -23.18 40.59 36.76
N ASN A 261 -24.29 41.18 36.30
CA ASN A 261 -24.92 42.33 36.96
C ASN A 261 -26.20 41.97 37.75
N THR A 262 -26.49 40.69 37.98
CA THR A 262 -27.76 40.26 38.60
C THR A 262 -27.86 40.54 40.10
N ASN A 263 -26.75 40.53 40.84
CA ASN A 263 -26.64 40.93 42.24
C ASN A 263 -25.17 41.27 42.62
N SER A 264 -24.93 41.67 43.87
CA SER A 264 -23.60 42.01 44.39
C SER A 264 -22.57 40.90 44.25
N ASP A 265 -22.98 39.64 44.44
CA ASP A 265 -22.07 38.50 44.39
C ASP A 265 -21.63 38.24 42.94
N THR A 266 -22.57 38.31 41.99
CA THR A 266 -22.24 38.19 40.56
C THR A 266 -21.42 39.38 40.07
N GLN A 267 -21.66 40.58 40.61
CA GLN A 267 -20.87 41.77 40.29
C GLN A 267 -19.46 41.65 40.85
N ALA A 268 -19.27 41.05 42.02
CA ALA A 268 -17.94 40.77 42.55
C ALA A 268 -17.18 39.74 41.69
N LEU A 269 -17.87 38.73 41.17
CA LEU A 269 -17.29 37.71 40.29
C LEU A 269 -16.91 38.25 38.91
N CYS A 270 -17.78 39.03 38.28
CA CYS A 270 -17.61 39.51 36.90
C CYS A 270 -17.05 40.94 36.80
N GLY A 271 -17.14 41.72 37.87
CA GLY A 271 -16.65 43.10 37.99
C GLY A 271 -15.28 43.21 38.68
N ALA A 272 -14.59 42.09 38.90
CA ALA A 272 -13.17 42.09 39.26
C ALA A 272 -12.36 42.75 38.13
N SER A 273 -12.18 44.07 38.25
CA SER A 273 -11.38 44.91 37.38
C SER A 273 -9.99 44.30 37.18
N GLN A 274 -9.69 43.90 35.95
CA GLN A 274 -8.43 43.27 35.51
C GLN A 274 -7.91 42.16 36.44
N VAL A 275 -8.17 40.91 36.06
CA VAL A 275 -7.41 39.79 36.63
C VAL A 275 -5.98 39.90 36.06
N ASP A 276 -5.09 40.45 36.88
CA ASP A 276 -3.69 40.66 36.51
C ASP A 276 -2.97 39.34 36.28
N VAL A 277 -2.06 39.36 35.31
CA VAL A 277 -1.12 38.26 35.11
C VAL A 277 -0.17 38.21 36.30
N THR A 278 -0.15 37.08 37.00
CA THR A 278 0.71 36.83 38.16
C THR A 278 1.92 35.96 37.82
N SER A 279 1.83 35.13 36.77
CA SER A 279 3.00 34.41 36.25
C SER A 279 2.94 34.17 34.75
N VAL A 280 4.11 34.12 34.14
CA VAL A 280 4.32 33.68 32.75
C VAL A 280 5.40 32.61 32.79
N SER A 281 5.13 31.43 32.25
CA SER A 281 6.15 30.41 32.01
C SER A 281 6.28 30.13 30.52
N VAL A 282 7.47 29.75 30.06
CA VAL A 282 7.73 29.39 28.67
C VAL A 282 8.02 27.89 28.58
N SER A 283 7.38 27.22 27.62
CA SER A 283 7.57 25.80 27.35
C SER A 283 7.98 25.58 25.89
N PRO A 284 9.01 24.75 25.63
CA PRO A 284 9.94 24.20 26.61
C PRO A 284 10.81 25.30 27.27
N ALA A 285 11.25 25.09 28.51
CA ALA A 285 12.11 26.04 29.24
C ALA A 285 13.55 26.10 28.68
N SER A 286 13.93 25.11 27.88
CA SER A 286 15.16 25.10 27.10
C SER A 286 14.96 24.32 25.80
N GLY A 287 15.66 24.71 24.75
CA GLY A 287 15.64 23.99 23.48
C GLY A 287 16.90 24.23 22.66
N SER A 288 16.99 23.55 21.54
CA SER A 288 18.11 23.69 20.61
C SER A 288 17.62 23.85 19.18
N ILE A 289 18.33 24.65 18.39
CA ILE A 289 18.14 24.80 16.96
C ILE A 289 19.44 24.38 16.28
N ASN A 290 19.37 23.45 15.33
CA ASN A 290 20.51 23.14 14.47
C ASN A 290 20.39 23.92 13.16
N LEU A 291 21.43 24.68 12.79
CA LEU A 291 21.46 25.46 11.55
C LEU A 291 21.50 24.59 10.29
N LEU A 292 21.75 23.29 10.44
CA LEU A 292 21.69 22.30 9.36
C LEU A 292 20.28 21.71 9.15
N ASP A 293 19.33 21.97 10.05
CA ASP A 293 17.93 21.61 9.87
C ASP A 293 17.27 22.47 8.78
N ALA A 294 16.20 21.96 8.17
CA ALA A 294 15.57 22.62 7.03
C ALA A 294 14.83 23.91 7.43
N ASP A 295 14.15 23.90 8.59
CA ASP A 295 13.37 25.00 9.12
C ASP A 295 14.22 25.92 10.04
N LYS A 296 15.22 25.36 10.73
CA LYS A 296 16.10 26.10 11.66
C LYS A 296 15.29 26.83 12.72
N THR A 297 14.18 26.24 13.16
CA THR A 297 13.24 26.87 14.08
C THR A 297 12.98 26.06 15.34
N LEU A 298 12.49 26.75 16.37
CA LEU A 298 11.99 26.17 17.60
C LEU A 298 10.71 26.90 18.01
N GLN A 299 9.61 26.18 18.13
CA GLN A 299 8.37 26.76 18.65
C GLN A 299 8.40 26.80 20.18
N LEU A 300 8.15 27.97 20.73
CA LEU A 300 7.92 28.17 22.16
C LEU A 300 6.47 28.56 22.42
N SER A 301 5.96 28.19 23.59
CA SER A 301 4.62 28.55 24.05
C SER A 301 4.72 29.26 25.40
N ALA A 302 3.97 30.34 25.58
CA ALA A 302 3.83 31.01 26.86
C ALA A 302 2.56 30.51 27.57
N ASN A 303 2.69 30.07 28.82
CA ASN A 303 1.57 29.81 29.72
C ASN A 303 1.42 30.99 30.68
N VAL A 304 0.24 31.59 30.72
CA VAL A 304 -0.04 32.81 31.48
C VAL A 304 -1.07 32.50 32.56
N LEU A 305 -0.71 32.77 33.81
CA LEU A 305 -1.57 32.58 34.98
C LEU A 305 -1.91 33.91 35.66
N PRO A 306 -3.08 33.97 36.35
CA PRO A 306 -4.07 32.90 36.45
C PRO A 306 -4.80 32.66 35.12
N ALA A 307 -5.41 31.48 34.95
CA ALA A 307 -6.06 31.10 33.70
C ALA A 307 -7.25 32.00 33.30
N ASN A 308 -7.74 32.83 34.21
CA ASN A 308 -8.76 33.85 33.96
C ASN A 308 -8.17 35.27 33.83
N ALA A 309 -6.86 35.42 33.66
CA ALA A 309 -6.24 36.73 33.45
C ALA A 309 -6.89 37.47 32.26
N THR A 310 -7.23 38.74 32.47
CA THR A 310 -8.04 39.53 31.53
C THR A 310 -7.31 39.82 30.22
N ASN A 311 -5.98 39.90 30.24
CA ASN A 311 -5.14 40.00 29.05
C ASN A 311 -3.93 39.08 29.20
N LYS A 312 -3.93 38.00 28.41
CA LYS A 312 -2.89 36.95 28.38
C LYS A 312 -1.86 37.15 27.27
N SER A 313 -1.94 38.23 26.51
CA SER A 313 -0.98 38.49 25.44
C SER A 313 0.42 38.69 26.03
N VAL A 314 1.42 38.22 25.30
CA VAL A 314 2.84 38.39 25.65
C VAL A 314 3.59 39.03 24.49
N ASN A 315 4.59 39.84 24.81
CA ASN A 315 5.59 40.33 23.88
C ASN A 315 6.83 39.43 23.95
N TRP A 316 7.21 38.87 22.81
CA TRP A 316 8.41 38.05 22.68
C TRP A 316 9.63 38.91 22.36
N SER A 317 10.78 38.53 22.91
CA SER A 317 12.07 39.16 22.61
C SER A 317 13.21 38.14 22.70
N SER A 318 14.27 38.40 21.95
CA SER A 318 15.52 37.62 21.99
C SER A 318 16.63 38.46 22.60
N SER A 319 17.46 37.86 23.46
CA SER A 319 18.64 38.53 24.03
C SER A 319 19.69 38.90 22.98
N ASN A 320 19.71 38.23 21.82
CA ASN A 320 20.61 38.56 20.70
C ASN A 320 19.98 38.14 19.35
N THR A 321 19.44 39.11 18.62
CA THR A 321 18.76 38.91 17.33
C THR A 321 19.69 38.58 16.16
N SER A 322 21.01 38.69 16.35
CA SER A 322 22.03 38.20 15.41
C SER A 322 22.26 36.68 15.55
N ILE A 323 21.94 36.08 16.70
CA ILE A 323 22.02 34.63 16.94
C ILE A 323 20.67 33.96 16.65
N ALA A 324 19.55 34.48 17.17
CA ALA A 324 18.20 34.02 16.81
C ALA A 324 17.14 35.11 16.98
N THR A 325 16.12 35.10 16.14
CA THR A 325 14.92 35.96 16.25
C THR A 325 13.73 35.17 16.75
N VAL A 326 12.71 35.85 17.31
CA VAL A 326 11.44 35.25 17.71
C VAL A 326 10.30 36.12 17.18
N ASP A 327 9.25 35.50 16.64
CA ASP A 327 8.07 36.21 16.14
C ASP A 327 6.99 36.41 17.23
N ALA A 328 5.87 37.03 16.86
CA ALA A 328 4.76 37.29 17.79
C ALA A 328 4.07 36.01 18.32
N ASN A 329 4.23 34.88 17.62
CA ASN A 329 3.64 33.59 17.98
C ASN A 329 4.62 32.71 18.78
N GLY A 330 5.83 33.19 19.10
CA GLY A 330 6.84 32.42 19.82
C GLY A 330 7.66 31.47 18.94
N LEU A 331 7.60 31.60 17.62
CA LEU A 331 8.46 30.84 16.70
C LEU A 331 9.85 31.48 16.67
N VAL A 332 10.84 30.74 17.16
CA VAL A 332 12.25 31.16 17.19
C VAL A 332 12.95 30.68 15.93
N THR A 333 13.68 31.54 15.24
CA THR A 333 14.48 31.22 14.04
C THR A 333 15.96 31.46 14.31
N GLY A 334 16.78 30.41 14.19
CA GLY A 334 18.24 30.48 14.36
C GLY A 334 18.95 31.12 13.17
N LYS A 335 20.00 31.91 13.44
CA LYS A 335 20.82 32.62 12.43
C LYS A 335 22.31 32.32 12.53
N ALA A 336 22.86 32.22 13.74
CA ALA A 336 24.28 31.98 13.98
C ALA A 336 24.48 31.08 15.21
N VAL A 337 25.63 30.40 15.30
CA VAL A 337 25.96 29.56 16.46
C VAL A 337 26.11 30.39 17.72
N GLY A 338 25.52 29.94 18.83
CA GLY A 338 25.59 30.58 20.13
C GLY A 338 24.37 30.31 20.99
N ASN A 339 24.32 30.93 22.17
CA ASN A 339 23.23 30.78 23.12
C ASN A 339 22.45 32.09 23.25
N VAL A 340 21.12 32.00 23.28
CA VAL A 340 20.22 33.14 23.51
C VAL A 340 19.15 32.79 24.53
N THR A 341 18.69 33.82 25.23
CA THR A 341 17.51 33.74 26.09
C THR A 341 16.34 34.37 25.37
N ILE A 342 15.29 33.60 25.14
CA ILE A 342 14.02 34.08 24.59
C ILE A 342 13.09 34.41 25.76
N THR A 343 12.50 35.61 25.75
CA THR A 343 11.68 36.12 26.85
C THR A 343 10.26 36.43 26.37
N ALA A 344 9.27 35.85 27.02
CA ALA A 344 7.86 36.24 26.91
C ALA A 344 7.52 37.19 28.07
N THR A 345 7.17 38.44 27.76
CA THR A 345 6.79 39.47 28.75
C THR A 345 5.28 39.71 28.68
N SER A 346 4.57 39.66 29.80
CA SER A 346 3.14 39.98 29.81
C SER A 346 2.89 41.41 29.31
N VAL A 347 1.89 41.57 28.44
CA VAL A 347 1.45 42.89 27.95
C VAL A 347 0.74 43.68 29.06
N SER A 348 -0.06 43.00 29.89
CA SER A 348 -0.84 43.61 30.96
C SER A 348 -0.03 43.92 32.21
N ASN A 349 1.04 43.16 32.48
CA ASN A 349 1.97 43.43 33.55
C ASN A 349 3.43 43.17 33.10
N PRO A 350 4.14 44.20 32.59
CA PRO A 350 5.49 44.04 32.04
C PRO A 350 6.57 43.58 33.04
N THR A 351 6.27 43.56 34.34
CA THR A 351 7.18 43.01 35.37
C THR A 351 7.15 41.48 35.42
N VAL A 352 6.09 40.85 34.90
CA VAL A 352 5.93 39.39 34.90
C VAL A 352 6.39 38.81 33.55
N LYS A 353 7.36 37.90 33.61
CA LYS A 353 8.03 37.33 32.43
C LYS A 353 8.35 35.86 32.62
N GLY A 354 8.36 35.12 31.52
CA GLY A 354 8.93 33.77 31.43
C GLY A 354 10.08 33.76 30.42
N THR A 355 11.05 32.87 30.62
CA THR A 355 12.23 32.77 29.75
C THR A 355 12.49 31.33 29.31
N ALA A 356 13.04 31.17 28.12
CA ALA A 356 13.61 29.91 27.65
C ALA A 356 15.05 30.10 27.14
N SER A 357 15.91 29.13 27.46
CA SER A 357 17.30 29.10 26.97
C SER A 357 17.36 28.33 25.65
N VAL A 358 17.79 28.97 24.58
CA VAL A 358 17.91 28.36 23.25
C VAL A 358 19.38 28.30 22.84
N ALA A 359 19.86 27.09 22.56
CA ALA A 359 21.19 26.86 22.00
C ALA A 359 21.11 26.69 20.49
N VAL A 360 21.80 27.53 19.73
CA VAL A 360 21.92 27.40 18.28
C VAL A 360 23.27 26.77 17.95
N SER A 361 23.26 25.64 17.27
CA SER A 361 24.48 24.92 16.88
C SER A 361 24.50 24.60 15.39
N ASN A 362 25.63 24.07 14.92
CA ASN A 362 25.83 23.52 13.59
C ASN A 362 26.31 22.06 13.68
N THR A 363 25.78 21.31 14.64
CA THR A 363 26.19 19.92 14.90
C THR A 363 25.91 19.08 13.66
N PRO A 364 26.87 18.27 13.16
CA PRO A 364 26.63 17.40 12.02
C PRO A 364 25.41 16.50 12.21
N ILE A 365 24.59 16.40 11.16
CA ILE A 365 23.39 15.55 11.11
C ILE A 365 23.82 14.16 10.65
N ALA A 366 23.66 13.18 11.54
CA ALA A 366 24.03 11.80 11.27
C ALA A 366 23.07 11.13 10.26
N VAL A 367 23.62 10.22 9.47
CA VAL A 367 22.82 9.36 8.59
C VAL A 367 21.99 8.36 9.40
N THR A 368 20.70 8.25 9.08
CA THR A 368 19.76 7.28 9.67
C THR A 368 19.47 6.09 8.76
N GLY A 369 19.62 6.23 7.44
CA GLY A 369 19.42 5.14 6.50
C GLY A 369 19.90 5.42 5.08
N VAL A 370 19.91 4.39 4.23
CA VAL A 370 20.20 4.47 2.79
C VAL A 370 19.25 3.55 2.03
N THR A 371 18.87 3.93 0.81
CA THR A 371 18.02 3.12 -0.07
C THR A 371 18.55 3.09 -1.50
N ILE A 372 18.50 1.93 -2.15
CA ILE A 372 18.83 1.70 -3.56
C ILE A 372 17.57 1.81 -4.43
N SER A 373 17.70 2.40 -5.62
CA SER A 373 16.61 2.58 -6.60
C SER A 373 15.89 1.29 -7.01
N ASP A 374 16.64 0.21 -7.26
CA ASP A 374 16.12 -1.08 -7.70
C ASP A 374 16.57 -2.20 -6.78
N LYS A 375 15.62 -2.98 -6.25
CA LYS A 375 15.91 -4.11 -5.34
C LYS A 375 16.29 -5.40 -6.05
N SER A 376 15.87 -5.57 -7.30
CA SER A 376 16.26 -6.69 -8.13
C SER A 376 16.21 -6.36 -9.62
N PHE A 377 17.10 -6.97 -10.41
CA PHE A 377 17.12 -6.80 -11.86
C PHE A 377 17.91 -7.92 -12.56
N THR A 378 17.72 -8.03 -13.87
CA THR A 378 18.43 -8.98 -14.73
C THR A 378 19.26 -8.21 -15.76
N LEU A 379 20.48 -8.66 -16.00
CA LEU A 379 21.36 -8.16 -17.06
C LEU A 379 21.76 -9.29 -17.99
N VAL A 380 21.91 -8.99 -19.27
CA VAL A 380 22.65 -9.86 -20.18
C VAL A 380 24.14 -9.62 -19.96
N LYS A 381 24.99 -10.64 -20.17
CA LYS A 381 26.45 -10.49 -20.15
C LYS A 381 26.90 -9.23 -20.92
N ASP A 382 27.89 -8.52 -20.39
CA ASP A 382 28.46 -7.26 -20.88
C ASP A 382 27.50 -6.05 -20.83
N ALA A 383 26.24 -6.24 -20.44
CA ALA A 383 25.32 -5.13 -20.19
C ALA A 383 25.61 -4.45 -18.84
N THR A 384 25.22 -3.18 -18.74
CA THR A 384 25.41 -2.37 -17.55
C THR A 384 24.10 -1.76 -17.06
N LYS A 385 24.00 -1.49 -15.75
CA LYS A 385 22.91 -0.73 -15.14
C LYS A 385 23.43 0.15 -14.02
N THR A 386 23.01 1.41 -13.98
CA THR A 386 23.35 2.32 -12.88
C THR A 386 22.32 2.20 -11.76
N LEU A 387 22.77 1.99 -10.54
CA LEU A 387 21.97 2.07 -9.32
C LEU A 387 22.21 3.42 -8.65
N THR A 388 21.16 4.02 -8.06
CA THR A 388 21.30 5.26 -7.29
C THR A 388 21.01 4.98 -5.81
N ALA A 389 21.84 5.55 -4.94
CA ALA A 389 21.64 5.50 -3.49
C ALA A 389 21.04 6.81 -2.98
N THR A 390 19.99 6.71 -2.17
CA THR A 390 19.34 7.84 -1.49
C THR A 390 19.58 7.75 0.01
N VAL A 391 20.34 8.70 0.56
CA VAL A 391 20.70 8.78 1.99
C VAL A 391 19.63 9.58 2.76
N SER A 392 19.26 9.08 3.94
CA SER A 392 18.30 9.68 4.86
C SER A 392 18.97 10.05 6.19
N PRO A 393 18.63 11.20 6.81
CA PRO A 393 17.75 12.24 6.27
C PRO A 393 18.42 12.99 5.10
N ALA A 394 17.60 13.66 4.28
CA ALA A 394 18.08 14.38 3.10
C ALA A 394 19.04 15.55 3.41
N ASN A 395 19.14 15.99 4.66
CA ASN A 395 20.08 17.00 5.14
C ASN A 395 21.24 16.42 5.98
N ALA A 396 21.46 15.08 5.95
CA ALA A 396 22.63 14.47 6.57
C ALA A 396 23.93 15.14 6.12
N SER A 397 24.87 15.32 7.04
CA SER A 397 26.09 16.10 6.82
C SER A 397 27.14 15.37 5.97
N ASN A 398 27.23 14.04 6.08
CA ASN A 398 28.01 13.21 5.18
C ASN A 398 27.08 12.22 4.47
N LYS A 399 26.98 12.33 3.14
CA LYS A 399 26.14 11.46 2.30
C LYS A 399 26.95 10.52 1.41
N ASN A 400 28.26 10.43 1.65
CA ASN A 400 29.12 9.54 0.88
C ASN A 400 28.69 8.10 1.09
N VAL A 401 28.76 7.33 0.01
CA VAL A 401 28.46 5.91 -0.01
C VAL A 401 29.59 5.14 -0.70
N SER A 402 29.71 3.88 -0.34
CA SER A 402 30.55 2.90 -1.00
C SER A 402 29.69 1.76 -1.52
N TRP A 403 30.12 1.14 -2.61
CA TRP A 403 29.42 0.02 -3.24
C TRP A 403 30.29 -1.23 -3.22
N SER A 404 29.67 -2.40 -3.10
CA SER A 404 30.33 -3.69 -3.20
C SER A 404 29.45 -4.74 -3.88
N SER A 405 30.07 -5.76 -4.45
CA SER A 405 29.39 -6.92 -5.03
C SER A 405 29.77 -8.18 -4.25
N SER A 406 28.81 -9.04 -3.97
CA SER A 406 29.06 -10.34 -3.34
C SER A 406 29.81 -11.32 -4.25
N ASN A 407 29.78 -11.10 -5.58
CA ASN A 407 30.50 -11.92 -6.55
C ASN A 407 30.89 -11.10 -7.78
N THR A 408 32.13 -10.61 -7.79
CA THR A 408 32.70 -9.81 -8.90
C THR A 408 32.96 -10.60 -10.17
N GLY A 409 32.99 -11.94 -10.10
CA GLY A 409 33.04 -12.80 -11.29
C GLY A 409 31.73 -12.81 -12.08
N VAL A 410 30.60 -12.55 -11.40
CA VAL A 410 29.26 -12.47 -12.03
C VAL A 410 28.90 -11.02 -12.37
N ALA A 411 29.06 -10.09 -11.42
CA ALA A 411 28.77 -8.69 -11.63
C ALA A 411 29.68 -7.79 -10.78
N THR A 412 30.23 -6.75 -11.39
CA THR A 412 31.01 -5.71 -10.70
C THR A 412 30.17 -4.45 -10.49
N VAL A 413 30.56 -3.59 -9.54
CA VAL A 413 29.92 -2.28 -9.32
C VAL A 413 30.99 -1.21 -9.13
N SER A 414 30.85 -0.06 -9.79
CA SER A 414 31.76 1.08 -9.65
C SER A 414 31.44 1.93 -8.41
N PRO A 415 32.34 2.85 -7.99
CA PRO A 415 32.04 3.82 -6.93
C PRO A 415 30.80 4.70 -7.19
N ASP A 416 30.44 4.90 -8.45
CA ASP A 416 29.25 5.67 -8.87
C ASP A 416 27.97 4.82 -8.95
N GLY A 417 28.02 3.54 -8.57
CA GLY A 417 26.88 2.62 -8.63
C GLY A 417 26.62 1.99 -9.99
N LEU A 418 27.56 2.06 -10.94
CA LEU A 418 27.44 1.40 -12.25
C LEU A 418 27.73 -0.10 -12.10
N VAL A 419 26.70 -0.92 -12.24
CA VAL A 419 26.79 -2.39 -12.23
C VAL A 419 27.10 -2.89 -13.63
N THR A 420 28.13 -3.72 -13.79
CA THR A 420 28.54 -4.34 -15.07
C THR A 420 28.46 -5.86 -14.95
N ALA A 421 27.72 -6.50 -15.86
CA ALA A 421 27.56 -7.94 -15.93
C ALA A 421 28.79 -8.61 -16.58
N ILE A 422 29.35 -9.65 -15.94
CA ILE A 422 30.60 -10.31 -16.36
C ILE A 422 30.35 -11.74 -16.86
N SER A 423 29.62 -12.55 -16.09
CA SER A 423 29.27 -13.94 -16.46
C SER A 423 27.88 -14.30 -15.95
N ALA A 424 27.27 -15.33 -16.53
CA ALA A 424 26.01 -15.87 -16.03
C ALA A 424 26.10 -16.24 -14.54
N GLY A 425 25.00 -16.03 -13.81
CA GLY A 425 24.92 -16.32 -12.38
C GLY A 425 24.14 -15.25 -11.59
N SER A 426 24.31 -15.25 -10.27
CA SER A 426 23.67 -14.27 -9.38
C SER A 426 24.68 -13.60 -8.45
N ALA A 427 24.52 -12.29 -8.22
CA ALA A 427 25.27 -11.53 -7.23
C ALA A 427 24.34 -10.57 -6.47
N THR A 428 24.78 -10.10 -5.31
CA THR A 428 24.12 -9.07 -4.52
C THR A 428 25.00 -7.83 -4.50
N ILE A 429 24.47 -6.70 -4.95
CA ILE A 429 25.10 -5.39 -4.87
C ILE A 429 24.68 -4.74 -3.55
N THR A 430 25.65 -4.28 -2.77
CA THR A 430 25.43 -3.61 -1.48
C THR A 430 25.90 -2.17 -1.57
N VAL A 431 25.08 -1.24 -1.10
CA VAL A 431 25.52 0.13 -0.79
C VAL A 431 25.70 0.27 0.72
N THR A 432 26.75 0.98 1.13
CA THR A 432 27.04 1.28 2.53
C THR A 432 27.37 2.76 2.69
N THR A 433 26.72 3.45 3.62
CA THR A 433 27.05 4.84 3.96
C THR A 433 28.34 4.91 4.75
N GLU A 434 29.19 5.90 4.44
CA GLU A 434 30.42 6.15 5.20
C GLU A 434 30.09 6.58 6.65
N ASP A 435 29.10 7.45 6.80
CA ASP A 435 28.57 7.84 8.11
C ASP A 435 27.53 6.82 8.60
N GLY A 436 27.74 6.30 9.81
CA GLY A 436 26.83 5.37 10.48
C GLY A 436 26.73 3.95 9.90
N GLY A 437 27.44 3.62 8.82
CA GLY A 437 27.52 2.26 8.26
C GLY A 437 26.19 1.63 7.86
N LYS A 438 25.22 2.44 7.41
CA LYS A 438 23.89 1.97 7.01
C LYS A 438 23.98 1.29 5.66
N THR A 439 23.26 0.19 5.48
CA THR A 439 23.33 -0.61 4.26
C THR A 439 21.97 -0.84 3.62
N ASP A 440 21.99 -1.08 2.31
CA ASP A 440 20.87 -1.60 1.54
C ASP A 440 21.39 -2.44 0.36
N THR A 441 20.56 -3.33 -0.17
CA THR A 441 20.99 -4.34 -1.15
C THR A 441 20.08 -4.44 -2.36
N ALA A 442 20.67 -4.89 -3.47
CA ALA A 442 19.99 -5.20 -4.72
C ALA A 442 20.50 -6.53 -5.31
N SER A 443 19.59 -7.42 -5.68
CA SER A 443 19.95 -8.69 -6.32
C SER A 443 20.07 -8.53 -7.85
N VAL A 444 21.19 -8.96 -8.42
CA VAL A 444 21.39 -9.02 -9.87
C VAL A 444 21.49 -10.47 -10.33
N THR A 445 20.74 -10.80 -11.37
CA THR A 445 20.90 -12.05 -12.12
C THR A 445 21.49 -11.72 -13.49
N VAL A 446 22.61 -12.34 -13.83
CA VAL A 446 23.22 -12.22 -15.15
C VAL A 446 22.87 -13.43 -15.98
N THR A 447 22.39 -13.21 -17.20
CA THR A 447 22.13 -14.26 -18.20
C THR A 447 23.09 -14.13 -19.37
N ASN A 448 23.38 -15.24 -20.05
CA ASN A 448 24.05 -15.16 -21.33
C ASN A 448 23.16 -14.43 -22.36
N ALA A 449 23.79 -13.87 -23.39
CA ALA A 449 23.04 -13.37 -24.54
C ALA A 449 22.34 -14.58 -25.18
N PRO A 450 21.04 -14.46 -25.55
CA PRO A 450 20.39 -15.52 -26.31
C PRO A 450 21.19 -15.75 -27.61
N PRO A 451 21.35 -17.02 -28.05
CA PRO A 451 22.02 -17.29 -29.31
C PRO A 451 21.32 -16.55 -30.46
N PRO A 452 22.05 -16.12 -31.51
CA PRO A 452 21.42 -15.51 -32.67
C PRO A 452 20.37 -16.46 -33.27
N THR A 453 19.20 -15.91 -33.63
CA THR A 453 18.16 -16.68 -34.32
C THR A 453 18.72 -17.27 -35.60
N GLN A 454 18.75 -18.60 -35.70
CA GLN A 454 19.21 -19.30 -36.87
C GLN A 454 18.03 -19.51 -37.83
N ASN A 455 18.17 -19.08 -39.08
CA ASN A 455 17.18 -19.35 -40.10
C ASN A 455 17.51 -20.66 -40.79
N THR A 456 16.50 -21.51 -41.01
CA THR A 456 16.65 -22.72 -41.83
C THR A 456 15.88 -22.54 -43.13
N THR A 457 16.50 -22.89 -44.25
CA THR A 457 15.90 -22.80 -45.58
C THR A 457 15.67 -24.19 -46.15
N THR A 458 14.45 -24.48 -46.60
CA THR A 458 14.12 -25.71 -47.32
C THR A 458 13.76 -25.39 -48.77
N GLU A 459 14.42 -26.04 -49.73
CA GLU A 459 14.12 -25.92 -51.16
C GLU A 459 13.21 -27.05 -51.65
N TYR A 460 12.16 -26.69 -52.38
CA TYR A 460 11.19 -27.57 -53.01
C TYR A 460 11.31 -27.46 -54.53
N THR A 461 11.85 -28.47 -55.19
CA THR A 461 11.95 -28.51 -56.66
C THR A 461 10.75 -29.26 -57.24
N PHE A 462 10.06 -28.69 -58.22
CA PHE A 462 8.90 -29.33 -58.83
C PHE A 462 9.31 -30.42 -59.83
N THR A 463 8.67 -31.58 -59.73
CA THR A 463 9.04 -32.80 -60.45
C THR A 463 7.96 -33.33 -61.39
N ASP A 464 6.73 -32.79 -61.36
CA ASP A 464 5.71 -33.00 -62.38
C ASP A 464 4.64 -31.87 -62.45
N GLN A 465 3.65 -32.03 -63.33
CA GLN A 465 2.56 -31.04 -63.54
C GLN A 465 1.48 -31.01 -62.44
N THR A 466 1.57 -31.90 -61.45
CA THR A 466 0.58 -32.06 -60.36
C THR A 466 1.05 -31.46 -59.03
N TRP A 467 1.96 -30.49 -59.08
CA TRP A 467 2.57 -29.89 -57.89
C TRP A 467 3.36 -30.88 -57.04
N LYS A 468 3.83 -32.00 -57.60
CA LYS A 468 4.80 -32.84 -56.89
C LYS A 468 6.14 -32.12 -56.81
N ALA A 469 6.73 -32.14 -55.62
CA ALA A 469 8.02 -31.53 -55.36
C ALA A 469 8.86 -32.42 -54.44
N THR A 470 10.17 -32.22 -54.42
CA THR A 470 11.11 -32.90 -53.52
C THR A 470 11.70 -31.84 -52.57
N PRO A 471 11.77 -32.07 -51.24
CA PRO A 471 11.59 -33.35 -50.53
C PRO A 471 10.15 -33.79 -50.23
N ALA A 472 9.15 -32.92 -50.41
CA ALA A 472 7.76 -33.25 -50.13
C ALA A 472 6.82 -32.76 -51.23
N ASN A 473 5.73 -33.51 -51.45
CA ASN A 473 4.73 -33.18 -52.46
C ASN A 473 3.84 -32.04 -51.98
N TRP A 474 3.62 -31.06 -52.85
CA TRP A 474 2.63 -30.01 -52.62
C TRP A 474 1.25 -30.52 -53.04
N GLN A 475 0.20 -29.99 -52.42
CA GLN A 475 -1.18 -30.31 -52.78
C GLN A 475 -1.63 -29.39 -53.92
N SER A 476 -1.98 -29.98 -55.06
CA SER A 476 -2.56 -29.24 -56.19
C SER A 476 -3.97 -28.75 -55.87
N ILE A 477 -4.21 -27.46 -56.04
CA ILE A 477 -5.56 -26.86 -56.06
C ILE A 477 -6.01 -26.62 -57.51
N ALA A 478 -5.10 -26.18 -58.36
CA ALA A 478 -5.28 -26.09 -59.81
C ALA A 478 -3.95 -26.45 -60.52
N ASN A 479 -4.02 -27.31 -61.53
CA ASN A 479 -2.82 -27.81 -62.22
C ASN A 479 -2.36 -26.90 -63.37
N GLY A 480 -1.08 -27.00 -63.70
CA GLY A 480 -0.50 -26.34 -64.87
C GLY A 480 -0.87 -27.04 -66.17
N SER A 481 -0.36 -26.51 -67.28
CA SER A 481 -0.63 -27.00 -68.63
C SER A 481 0.39 -28.01 -69.16
N GLY A 482 1.55 -28.15 -68.48
CA GLY A 482 2.61 -29.10 -68.84
C GLY A 482 3.71 -29.17 -67.80
N PHE A 483 4.63 -30.14 -67.96
CA PHE A 483 5.83 -30.26 -67.15
C PHE A 483 7.04 -30.53 -68.02
N GLU A 484 8.14 -29.85 -67.71
CA GLU A 484 9.41 -30.03 -68.42
C GLU A 484 10.52 -30.24 -67.39
N THR A 485 11.14 -31.42 -67.40
CA THR A 485 12.13 -31.84 -66.39
C THR A 485 13.28 -30.84 -66.20
N ALA A 486 13.66 -30.11 -67.25
CA ALA A 486 14.71 -29.10 -67.21
C ALA A 486 14.26 -27.73 -66.66
N ARG A 487 12.95 -27.47 -66.57
CA ARG A 487 12.39 -26.13 -66.33
C ARG A 487 11.35 -26.04 -65.22
N GLY A 488 10.77 -27.17 -64.81
CA GLY A 488 9.76 -27.24 -63.75
C GLY A 488 8.32 -27.19 -64.26
N LEU A 489 7.41 -26.77 -63.41
CA LEU A 489 5.98 -26.69 -63.69
C LEU A 489 5.71 -25.60 -64.74
N GLN A 490 5.14 -25.97 -65.89
CA GLN A 490 4.79 -25.05 -66.96
C GLN A 490 3.31 -24.62 -66.87
N VAL A 491 3.08 -23.32 -66.97
CA VAL A 491 1.75 -22.70 -67.04
C VAL A 491 1.65 -21.92 -68.35
N TYR A 492 0.61 -22.16 -69.15
CA TYR A 492 0.50 -21.62 -70.51
C TYR A 492 -0.96 -21.32 -70.88
N LYS A 493 -1.19 -20.30 -71.72
CA LYS A 493 -2.49 -19.96 -72.34
C LYS A 493 -3.62 -19.72 -71.33
N ASN A 494 -3.61 -18.60 -70.62
CA ASN A 494 -4.70 -18.22 -69.70
C ASN A 494 -4.97 -19.24 -68.58
N VAL A 495 -3.95 -20.00 -68.17
CA VAL A 495 -4.06 -20.95 -67.05
C VAL A 495 -3.57 -20.29 -65.77
N THR A 496 -4.27 -20.56 -64.67
CA THR A 496 -3.85 -20.26 -63.30
C THR A 496 -3.57 -21.59 -62.58
N ALA A 497 -2.29 -21.84 -62.27
CA ALA A 497 -1.89 -22.99 -61.48
C ALA A 497 -1.71 -22.58 -60.02
N VAL A 498 -2.14 -23.45 -59.10
CA VAL A 498 -2.12 -23.20 -57.66
C VAL A 498 -1.75 -24.47 -56.91
N GLY A 499 -0.77 -24.39 -56.02
CA GLY A 499 -0.41 -25.49 -55.13
C GLY A 499 0.00 -25.02 -53.75
N ASN A 500 -0.24 -25.88 -52.77
CA ASN A 500 0.00 -25.61 -51.35
C ASN A 500 1.11 -26.51 -50.80
N SER A 501 2.10 -25.93 -50.14
CA SER A 501 3.18 -26.64 -49.47
C SER A 501 2.67 -27.47 -48.28
N PRO A 502 3.53 -28.25 -47.61
CA PRO A 502 3.32 -28.66 -46.22
C PRO A 502 3.28 -27.46 -45.25
N TYR A 503 2.92 -27.68 -43.98
CA TYR A 503 2.82 -26.62 -42.97
C TYR A 503 4.20 -26.20 -42.44
N PHE A 504 4.40 -24.89 -42.22
CA PHE A 504 5.60 -24.33 -41.60
C PHE A 504 5.25 -23.39 -40.45
N GLU A 505 6.09 -23.38 -39.41
CA GLU A 505 6.07 -22.35 -38.37
C GLU A 505 7.07 -21.24 -38.69
N ASN A 506 6.74 -19.99 -38.37
CA ASN A 506 7.64 -18.83 -38.41
C ASN A 506 8.35 -18.59 -39.75
N ILE A 507 7.62 -18.65 -40.86
CA ILE A 507 8.11 -18.31 -42.20
C ILE A 507 8.55 -16.85 -42.20
N VAL A 508 9.79 -16.61 -42.64
CA VAL A 508 10.41 -15.28 -42.75
C VAL A 508 10.75 -14.89 -44.18
N LYS A 509 10.80 -15.86 -45.11
CA LYS A 509 10.99 -15.58 -46.54
C LYS A 509 10.52 -16.75 -47.39
N ILE A 510 9.90 -16.43 -48.52
CA ILE A 510 9.53 -17.39 -49.57
C ILE A 510 10.19 -16.93 -50.86
N THR A 511 10.88 -17.82 -51.57
CA THR A 511 11.53 -17.48 -52.84
C THR A 511 11.05 -18.39 -53.96
N PHE A 512 10.64 -17.81 -55.09
CA PHE A 512 10.29 -18.55 -56.29
C PHE A 512 11.43 -18.52 -57.31
N GLY A 513 11.91 -19.71 -57.67
CA GLY A 513 12.84 -19.90 -58.77
C GLY A 513 12.10 -20.03 -60.09
N VAL A 514 12.33 -19.11 -61.02
CA VAL A 514 11.72 -19.11 -62.36
C VAL A 514 12.72 -19.54 -63.43
N ALA A 515 12.27 -20.25 -64.47
CA ALA A 515 13.14 -20.62 -65.59
C ALA A 515 13.33 -19.43 -66.55
N THR A 516 14.55 -19.25 -67.07
CA THR A 516 14.95 -18.18 -68.00
C THR A 516 14.21 -18.19 -69.33
N SER A 517 13.58 -19.31 -69.67
CA SER A 517 12.78 -19.50 -70.88
C SER A 517 11.28 -19.24 -70.67
N SER A 518 10.87 -18.78 -69.48
CA SER A 518 9.52 -18.23 -69.31
C SER A 518 9.35 -17.03 -70.25
N SER A 519 8.20 -16.87 -70.89
CA SER A 519 7.99 -15.84 -71.91
C SER A 519 6.57 -15.30 -71.89
N GLY A 520 6.42 -14.01 -72.16
CA GLY A 520 5.14 -13.31 -72.15
C GLY A 520 4.79 -12.71 -70.78
N TYR A 521 3.50 -12.41 -70.61
CA TYR A 521 2.92 -11.74 -69.45
C TYR A 521 2.29 -12.71 -68.45
N GLY A 522 2.51 -12.50 -67.16
CA GLY A 522 1.81 -13.21 -66.10
C GLY A 522 2.35 -12.91 -64.70
N ASP A 523 1.73 -13.51 -63.70
CA ASP A 523 1.86 -13.13 -62.30
C ASP A 523 2.28 -14.31 -61.43
N TYR A 524 3.22 -14.05 -60.53
CA TYR A 524 3.58 -14.92 -59.42
C TYR A 524 3.13 -14.29 -58.11
N SER A 525 2.40 -15.06 -57.31
CA SER A 525 1.96 -14.63 -55.98
C SER A 525 2.17 -15.73 -54.95
N ALA A 526 2.62 -15.33 -53.77
CA ALA A 526 2.74 -16.19 -52.59
C ALA A 526 1.69 -15.80 -51.56
N TYR A 527 1.00 -16.79 -51.00
CA TYR A 527 0.08 -16.62 -49.88
C TYR A 527 0.45 -17.59 -48.77
N VAL A 528 0.07 -17.27 -47.54
CA VAL A 528 0.08 -18.22 -46.42
C VAL A 528 -1.37 -18.49 -46.01
N VAL A 529 -1.78 -19.75 -46.11
CA VAL A 529 -3.15 -20.21 -45.86
C VAL A 529 -3.21 -21.10 -44.61
N ALA A 530 -4.37 -21.12 -43.96
CA ALA A 530 -4.59 -21.90 -42.74
C ALA A 530 -4.81 -23.40 -42.98
N SER A 531 -5.07 -23.82 -44.22
CA SER A 531 -5.34 -25.21 -44.59
C SER A 531 -4.69 -25.58 -45.91
N GLN A 532 -4.19 -26.81 -46.03
CA GLN A 532 -3.64 -27.34 -47.27
C GLN A 532 -4.69 -27.49 -48.39
N SER A 533 -5.98 -27.47 -48.04
CA SER A 533 -7.12 -27.49 -48.99
C SER A 533 -7.73 -26.12 -49.27
N ALA A 534 -7.11 -25.02 -48.81
CA ALA A 534 -7.65 -23.68 -48.96
C ALA A 534 -7.76 -23.26 -50.44
N GLY A 535 -8.86 -22.58 -50.78
CA GLY A 535 -9.12 -22.09 -52.13
C GLY A 535 -8.10 -21.05 -52.60
N THR A 536 -8.04 -20.83 -53.91
CA THR A 536 -7.10 -19.90 -54.56
C THR A 536 -7.19 -18.48 -53.97
N GLY A 537 -6.06 -17.97 -53.49
CA GLY A 537 -5.92 -16.59 -52.98
C GLY A 537 -6.65 -16.30 -51.65
N SER A 538 -7.07 -17.34 -50.92
CA SER A 538 -7.88 -17.19 -49.69
C SER A 538 -7.09 -16.85 -48.41
N GLY A 539 -5.75 -16.84 -48.49
CA GLY A 539 -4.87 -16.61 -47.35
C GLY A 539 -4.30 -15.20 -47.25
N THR A 540 -3.32 -15.02 -46.38
CA THR A 540 -2.55 -13.78 -46.28
C THR A 540 -1.56 -13.70 -47.43
N GLN A 541 -1.67 -12.69 -48.29
CA GLN A 541 -0.69 -12.45 -49.35
C GLN A 541 0.65 -12.01 -48.75
N ILE A 542 1.75 -12.64 -49.19
CA ILE A 542 3.11 -12.32 -48.75
C ILE A 542 3.78 -11.50 -49.84
N GLY A 543 4.10 -10.24 -49.54
CA GLY A 543 4.64 -9.31 -50.53
C GLY A 543 3.64 -8.94 -51.63
N ALA A 544 4.09 -8.11 -52.58
CA ALA A 544 3.29 -7.77 -53.76
C ALA A 544 3.35 -8.90 -54.80
N THR A 545 2.28 -9.06 -55.58
CA THR A 545 2.31 -9.89 -56.79
C THR A 545 3.44 -9.42 -57.70
N THR A 546 4.29 -10.37 -58.12
CA THR A 546 5.37 -10.08 -59.06
C THR A 546 4.88 -10.38 -60.48
N SER A 547 4.63 -9.33 -61.25
CA SER A 547 4.23 -9.41 -62.65
C SER A 547 5.45 -9.43 -63.57
N LEU A 548 5.52 -10.42 -64.46
CA LEU A 548 6.47 -10.42 -65.58
C LEU A 548 5.85 -9.70 -66.77
N SER A 549 6.50 -8.64 -67.24
CA SER A 549 6.08 -7.85 -68.41
C SER A 549 6.93 -8.07 -69.68
N SER A 550 8.04 -8.81 -69.58
CA SER A 550 8.89 -9.29 -70.69
C SER A 550 9.82 -10.42 -70.23
N GLN A 551 10.67 -10.98 -71.13
CA GLN A 551 11.59 -12.11 -70.86
C GLN A 551 12.25 -12.01 -69.45
N PRO A 552 12.19 -13.07 -68.62
CA PRO A 552 12.61 -13.03 -67.22
C PRO A 552 14.11 -12.80 -67.09
N THR A 553 14.48 -11.99 -66.11
CA THR A 553 15.82 -12.01 -65.52
C THR A 553 15.99 -13.30 -64.70
N THR A 554 17.20 -13.85 -64.63
CA THR A 554 17.57 -15.03 -63.81
C THR A 554 17.40 -14.85 -62.29
N ALA A 555 16.94 -13.68 -61.84
CA ALA A 555 16.80 -13.35 -60.43
C ALA A 555 15.60 -14.10 -59.83
N PRO A 556 15.77 -14.81 -58.69
CA PRO A 556 14.66 -15.38 -57.94
C PRO A 556 13.72 -14.27 -57.44
N MET A 557 12.42 -14.58 -57.34
CA MET A 557 11.42 -13.66 -56.81
C MET A 557 11.27 -13.89 -55.31
N GLU A 558 11.45 -12.84 -54.51
CA GLU A 558 11.42 -12.92 -53.05
C GLU A 558 10.13 -12.32 -52.48
N PHE A 559 9.48 -13.06 -51.60
CA PHE A 559 8.27 -12.67 -50.88
C PHE A 559 8.57 -12.70 -49.39
N ILE A 560 8.67 -11.53 -48.77
CA ILE A 560 9.05 -11.36 -47.36
C ILE A 560 7.83 -10.85 -46.57
N PRO A 561 7.35 -11.60 -45.56
CA PRO A 561 6.27 -11.12 -44.70
C PRO A 561 6.75 -10.00 -43.78
N THR A 562 5.83 -9.12 -43.36
CA THR A 562 6.15 -8.00 -42.45
C THR A 562 6.49 -8.46 -41.03
N ALA A 563 6.13 -9.69 -40.67
CA ALA A 563 6.50 -10.38 -39.44
C ALA A 563 6.47 -11.91 -39.68
N PRO A 564 7.19 -12.72 -38.89
CA PRO A 564 7.14 -14.18 -39.03
C PRO A 564 5.71 -14.72 -38.99
N ILE A 565 5.35 -15.56 -39.96
CA ILE A 565 3.98 -16.10 -40.11
C ILE A 565 4.00 -17.62 -40.25
N SER A 566 3.01 -18.32 -39.69
CA SER A 566 2.91 -19.78 -39.74
C SER A 566 1.72 -20.20 -40.61
N GLY A 567 1.88 -21.26 -41.40
CA GLY A 567 0.84 -21.77 -42.29
C GLY A 567 1.37 -22.61 -43.45
N TYR A 568 0.49 -22.94 -44.39
CA TYR A 568 0.86 -23.57 -45.64
C TYR A 568 1.14 -22.49 -46.69
N VAL A 569 2.26 -22.57 -47.41
CA VAL A 569 2.58 -21.64 -48.50
C VAL A 569 1.77 -22.04 -49.73
N GLN A 570 0.94 -21.14 -50.22
CA GLN A 570 0.22 -21.27 -51.48
C GLN A 570 0.95 -20.47 -52.56
N ALA A 571 1.49 -21.18 -53.55
CA ALA A 571 2.10 -20.60 -54.73
C ALA A 571 1.06 -20.53 -55.86
N ILE A 572 0.89 -19.33 -56.43
CA ILE A 572 -0.03 -19.06 -57.54
C ILE A 572 0.78 -18.54 -58.72
N VAL A 573 0.60 -19.17 -59.87
CA VAL A 573 1.21 -18.77 -61.14
C VAL A 573 0.09 -18.60 -62.17
N ALA A 574 -0.14 -17.37 -62.62
CA ALA A 574 -1.16 -17.03 -63.59
C ALA A 574 -0.54 -16.52 -64.89
N THR A 575 -1.06 -16.94 -66.04
CA THR A 575 -0.50 -16.58 -67.36
C THR A 575 -1.53 -15.89 -68.24
N GLY A 576 -1.07 -15.00 -69.12
CA GLY A 576 -1.88 -14.43 -70.19
C GLY A 576 -2.04 -15.37 -71.41
N ALA A 577 -2.82 -14.92 -72.39
CA ALA A 577 -3.29 -15.75 -73.51
C ALA A 577 -2.18 -16.32 -74.41
N THR A 578 -1.05 -15.61 -74.48
CA THR A 578 0.09 -15.94 -75.36
C THR A 578 1.37 -16.24 -74.57
N SER A 579 1.27 -16.43 -73.25
CA SER A 579 2.41 -16.51 -72.34
C SER A 579 2.65 -17.94 -71.86
N SER A 580 3.92 -18.30 -71.61
CA SER A 580 4.35 -19.55 -70.98
C SER A 580 5.27 -19.24 -69.80
N LEU A 581 4.83 -19.51 -68.56
CA LEU A 581 5.61 -19.30 -67.35
C LEU A 581 6.04 -20.62 -66.71
N TYR A 582 7.24 -20.65 -66.13
CA TYR A 582 7.77 -21.83 -65.46
C TYR A 582 8.11 -21.53 -64.00
N LEU A 583 7.67 -22.42 -63.10
CA LEU A 583 8.07 -22.43 -61.70
C LEU A 583 8.99 -23.65 -61.47
N LYS A 584 10.27 -23.38 -61.22
CA LYS A 584 11.31 -24.40 -61.08
C LYS A 584 11.40 -24.93 -59.64
N TYR A 585 11.47 -24.02 -58.67
CA TYR A 585 11.53 -24.36 -57.26
C TYR A 585 10.88 -23.28 -56.38
N VAL A 586 10.55 -23.65 -55.15
CA VAL A 586 10.21 -22.71 -54.06
C VAL A 586 11.16 -22.95 -52.90
N THR A 587 11.82 -21.93 -52.38
CA THR A 587 12.47 -22.02 -51.06
C THR A 587 11.60 -21.38 -49.98
N ILE A 588 11.57 -22.00 -48.81
CA ILE A 588 10.88 -21.48 -47.62
C ILE A 588 11.92 -21.38 -46.51
N GLU A 589 12.13 -20.17 -46.03
CA GLU A 589 13.01 -19.86 -44.91
C GLU A 589 12.16 -19.63 -43.65
N VAL A 590 12.49 -20.33 -42.57
CA VAL A 590 11.81 -20.22 -41.28
C VAL A 590 12.78 -19.78 -40.19
N ALA A 591 12.32 -18.89 -39.31
CA ALA A 591 13.05 -18.56 -38.09
C ALA A 591 12.90 -19.71 -37.09
N THR A 592 14.00 -20.40 -36.82
CA THR A 592 14.01 -21.38 -35.73
C THR A 592 14.23 -20.66 -34.39
N PRO A 593 13.52 -21.03 -33.32
CA PRO A 593 13.92 -20.61 -31.98
C PRO A 593 15.37 -21.09 -31.77
N ALA A 594 16.22 -20.20 -31.24
CA ALA A 594 17.59 -20.54 -30.89
C ALA A 594 17.62 -21.90 -30.17
N ASN A 595 18.42 -22.84 -30.68
CA ASN A 595 18.58 -24.13 -30.04
C ASN A 595 19.31 -23.87 -28.70
N TYR A 596 18.60 -24.00 -27.58
CA TYR A 596 19.14 -23.79 -26.22
C TYR A 596 20.07 -24.93 -25.76
N GLN A 597 20.55 -25.76 -26.70
CA GLN A 597 21.47 -26.87 -26.41
C GLN A 597 22.72 -26.35 -25.67
N ASP A 598 23.27 -25.21 -26.12
CA ASP A 598 24.44 -24.60 -25.50
C ASP A 598 24.13 -24.05 -24.09
N ASP A 599 22.94 -23.52 -23.84
CA ASP A 599 22.51 -23.03 -22.53
C ASP A 599 22.20 -24.18 -21.55
N ALA A 600 21.68 -25.31 -22.05
CA ALA A 600 21.46 -26.52 -21.26
C ALA A 600 22.79 -27.19 -20.87
N ASP A 601 23.76 -27.22 -21.79
CA ASP A 601 25.11 -27.75 -21.55
C ASP A 601 25.92 -26.83 -20.62
N LEU A 602 25.78 -25.50 -20.75
CA LEU A 602 26.37 -24.54 -19.79
C LEU A 602 25.75 -24.66 -18.40
N TRP A 603 24.42 -24.73 -18.31
CA TRP A 603 23.74 -24.94 -17.02
C TRP A 603 24.15 -26.25 -16.36
N ALA A 604 24.28 -27.34 -17.13
CA ALA A 604 24.78 -28.61 -16.63
C ALA A 604 26.24 -28.50 -16.15
N SER A 605 27.10 -27.76 -16.86
CA SER A 605 28.49 -27.55 -16.46
C SER A 605 28.65 -26.68 -15.21
N GLU A 606 27.87 -25.61 -15.06
CA GLU A 606 27.86 -24.74 -13.87
C GLU A 606 27.24 -25.43 -12.64
N PHE A 607 26.21 -26.27 -12.86
CA PHE A 607 25.67 -27.14 -11.83
C PHE A 607 26.72 -28.17 -11.35
N LEU A 608 27.52 -28.73 -12.26
CA LEU A 608 28.64 -29.64 -11.94
C LEU A 608 29.81 -28.93 -11.25
N GLU A 609 30.16 -27.69 -11.65
CA GLU A 609 31.20 -26.89 -10.98
C GLU A 609 30.78 -26.45 -9.57
N SER A 610 29.54 -25.99 -9.40
CA SER A 610 29.02 -25.59 -8.07
C SER A 610 28.84 -26.76 -7.11
N THR A 611 28.47 -27.94 -7.61
CA THR A 611 28.42 -29.17 -6.79
C THR A 611 29.81 -29.71 -6.47
N SER A 612 30.81 -29.58 -7.36
CA SER A 612 32.20 -29.97 -7.06
C SER A 612 32.89 -29.03 -6.06
N ALA A 613 32.62 -27.73 -6.08
CA ALA A 613 33.13 -26.77 -5.10
C ALA A 613 32.53 -26.96 -3.69
N GLY A 614 31.25 -27.34 -3.59
CA GLY A 614 30.61 -27.72 -2.32
C GLY A 614 31.12 -29.04 -1.73
N CYS A 615 31.70 -29.92 -2.55
CA CYS A 615 32.23 -31.22 -2.13
C CYS A 615 33.63 -31.18 -1.49
N VAL A 616 34.36 -30.05 -1.54
CA VAL A 616 35.70 -29.93 -0.93
C VAL A 616 35.65 -29.93 0.61
N ALA A 617 34.45 -29.80 1.21
CA ALA A 617 34.24 -29.69 2.65
C ALA A 617 33.86 -31.01 3.37
N GLN A 618 33.87 -32.17 2.71
CA GLN A 618 33.60 -33.48 3.35
C GLN A 618 34.69 -34.52 3.04
N SER A 619 34.86 -35.51 3.93
CA SER A 619 35.99 -36.44 3.90
C SER A 619 36.04 -37.28 2.63
N GLN A 620 37.20 -37.20 1.96
CA GLN A 620 37.53 -37.80 0.67
C GLN A 620 37.25 -39.32 0.58
N THR A 621 37.27 -40.02 1.72
CA THR A 621 37.10 -41.47 1.85
C THR A 621 35.66 -41.95 1.58
N THR A 622 34.65 -41.20 2.02
CA THR A 622 33.24 -41.57 1.84
C THR A 622 32.78 -41.31 0.39
N LEU A 623 33.32 -40.28 -0.26
CA LEU A 623 33.06 -40.00 -1.66
C LEU A 623 33.69 -41.04 -2.59
N SER A 624 34.93 -41.49 -2.32
CA SER A 624 35.61 -42.49 -3.16
C SER A 624 34.93 -43.86 -3.20
N GLU A 625 34.19 -44.25 -2.15
CA GLU A 625 33.50 -45.54 -2.09
C GLU A 625 32.16 -45.55 -2.84
N ILE A 626 31.50 -44.39 -2.98
CA ILE A 626 30.13 -44.29 -3.52
C ILE A 626 30.12 -43.72 -4.95
N TRP A 627 31.15 -42.96 -5.33
CA TRP A 627 31.26 -42.24 -6.61
C TRP A 627 31.19 -43.12 -7.87
N PRO A 628 31.83 -44.30 -7.96
CA PRO A 628 31.76 -45.14 -9.17
C PRO A 628 30.32 -45.59 -9.48
N THR A 629 29.54 -45.91 -8.44
CA THR A 629 28.17 -46.39 -8.54
C THR A 629 27.19 -45.25 -8.82
N LEU A 630 27.39 -44.10 -8.18
CA LEU A 630 26.58 -42.90 -8.42
C LEU A 630 26.80 -42.35 -9.84
N SER A 631 28.04 -42.36 -10.32
CA SER A 631 28.42 -41.93 -11.66
C SER A 631 27.82 -42.82 -12.75
N SER A 632 27.72 -44.15 -12.54
CA SER A 632 27.11 -45.04 -13.53
C SER A 632 25.60 -44.87 -13.62
N ASP A 633 24.92 -44.75 -12.47
CA ASP A 633 23.46 -44.59 -12.41
C ASP A 633 23.01 -43.24 -12.99
N TYR A 634 23.82 -42.19 -12.79
CA TYR A 634 23.57 -40.86 -13.37
C TYR A 634 23.83 -40.82 -14.88
N SER A 635 24.89 -41.47 -15.35
CA SER A 635 25.21 -41.56 -16.79
C SER A 635 24.18 -42.40 -17.55
N ALA A 636 23.65 -43.45 -16.92
CA ALA A 636 22.57 -44.25 -17.49
C ALA A 636 21.26 -43.45 -17.59
N LEU A 637 20.90 -42.67 -16.57
CA LEU A 637 19.73 -41.80 -16.59
C LEU A 637 19.86 -40.69 -17.66
N ALA A 638 21.04 -40.09 -17.79
CA ALA A 638 21.31 -39.08 -18.82
C ALA A 638 21.19 -39.64 -20.24
N ALA A 639 21.70 -40.86 -20.48
CA ALA A 639 21.58 -41.54 -21.76
C ALA A 639 20.12 -41.93 -22.09
N GLU A 640 19.33 -42.33 -21.08
CA GLU A 640 17.92 -42.68 -21.24
C GLU A 640 17.06 -41.43 -21.54
N VAL A 641 17.29 -40.33 -20.83
CA VAL A 641 16.63 -39.03 -21.10
C VAL A 641 16.99 -38.50 -22.48
N LYS A 642 18.25 -38.61 -22.89
CA LYS A 642 18.73 -38.26 -24.23
C LYS A 642 18.01 -39.07 -25.31
N ALA A 643 17.84 -40.38 -25.13
CA ALA A 643 17.13 -41.25 -26.06
C ALA A 643 15.62 -40.92 -26.15
N ILE A 644 14.99 -40.53 -25.03
CA ILE A 644 13.58 -40.10 -24.99
C ILE A 644 13.40 -38.79 -25.77
N ILE A 645 14.32 -37.83 -25.61
CA ILE A 645 14.29 -36.54 -26.32
C ILE A 645 14.56 -36.72 -27.82
N GLU A 646 15.49 -37.59 -28.20
CA GLU A 646 15.87 -37.84 -29.60
C GLU A 646 14.82 -38.69 -30.36
N GLY A 647 13.99 -39.46 -29.66
CA GLY A 647 13.08 -40.45 -30.28
C GLY A 647 11.58 -40.13 -30.28
N SER A 648 11.11 -39.06 -29.62
CA SER A 648 9.67 -38.84 -29.43
C SER A 648 9.09 -37.67 -30.24
N THR A 649 7.97 -37.92 -30.94
CA THR A 649 7.17 -36.86 -31.58
C THR A 649 6.38 -36.06 -30.51
N PRO A 650 6.04 -34.78 -30.75
CA PRO A 650 5.67 -33.78 -29.72
C PRO A 650 4.46 -34.09 -28.79
N ASN A 651 3.72 -35.18 -29.01
CA ASN A 651 2.48 -35.49 -28.29
C ASN A 651 2.57 -36.61 -27.24
N VAL A 652 3.75 -37.21 -26.97
CA VAL A 652 3.89 -38.31 -25.98
C VAL A 652 4.80 -37.98 -24.79
N ALA A 653 5.59 -36.89 -24.86
CA ALA A 653 6.63 -36.55 -23.88
C ALA A 653 6.14 -36.20 -22.44
N GLY A 654 4.84 -35.97 -22.22
CA GLY A 654 4.33 -35.56 -20.90
C GLY A 654 4.43 -36.65 -19.82
N THR A 655 4.04 -37.87 -20.18
CA THR A 655 4.02 -39.03 -19.24
C THR A 655 5.41 -39.63 -19.00
N GLU A 656 6.33 -39.49 -19.95
CA GLU A 656 7.68 -40.05 -19.86
C GLU A 656 8.62 -39.16 -19.04
N VAL A 657 8.46 -37.84 -19.12
CA VAL A 657 9.19 -36.88 -18.27
C VAL A 657 8.75 -36.99 -16.80
N GLU A 658 7.46 -37.20 -16.53
CA GLU A 658 6.97 -37.47 -15.16
C GLU A 658 7.55 -38.76 -14.57
N GLN A 659 7.74 -39.80 -15.39
CA GLN A 659 8.36 -41.06 -14.95
C GLN A 659 9.88 -40.94 -14.77
N ALA A 660 10.56 -40.08 -15.53
CA ALA A 660 11.98 -39.75 -15.32
C ALA A 660 12.17 -38.93 -14.03
N LEU A 661 11.29 -37.96 -13.77
CA LEU A 661 11.28 -37.17 -12.54
C LEU A 661 11.01 -38.04 -11.30
N ALA A 662 10.07 -38.98 -11.39
CA ALA A 662 9.78 -39.92 -10.30
C ALA A 662 10.96 -40.84 -9.97
N ARG A 663 11.76 -41.22 -10.98
CA ARG A 663 12.98 -42.03 -10.79
C ARG A 663 14.16 -41.21 -10.26
N TYR A 664 14.29 -39.95 -10.65
CA TYR A 664 15.23 -39.00 -10.04
C TYR A 664 14.95 -38.82 -8.54
N VAL A 665 13.67 -38.63 -8.17
CA VAL A 665 13.23 -38.56 -6.76
C VAL A 665 13.49 -39.88 -6.02
N PHE A 666 13.40 -41.03 -6.69
CA PHE A 666 13.74 -42.33 -6.10
C PHE A 666 15.25 -42.49 -5.84
N ILE A 667 16.12 -42.03 -6.75
CA ILE A 667 17.59 -42.04 -6.58
C ILE A 667 18.00 -41.12 -5.43
N VAL A 668 17.43 -39.91 -5.36
CA VAL A 668 17.68 -38.94 -4.27
C VAL A 668 17.28 -39.52 -2.90
N ASN A 669 16.18 -40.28 -2.83
CA ASN A 669 15.73 -40.95 -1.61
C ASN A 669 16.54 -42.21 -1.27
N LYS A 670 17.03 -42.95 -2.27
CA LYS A 670 17.80 -44.20 -2.11
C LYS A 670 19.16 -43.97 -1.43
N TYR A 671 19.79 -42.82 -1.62
CA TYR A 671 21.12 -42.50 -1.08
C TYR A 671 21.12 -41.49 0.07
N GLY A 672 19.95 -41.07 0.58
CA GLY A 672 19.85 -40.28 1.81
C GLY A 672 20.50 -38.89 1.72
N PHE A 673 20.08 -38.05 0.77
CA PHE A 673 20.60 -36.68 0.57
C PHE A 673 20.25 -35.66 1.68
N ALA A 674 19.73 -36.09 2.83
CA ALA A 674 19.39 -35.20 3.95
C ALA A 674 20.63 -34.56 4.60
N ALA A 675 21.81 -35.19 4.50
CA ALA A 675 23.05 -34.69 5.09
C ALA A 675 23.76 -33.59 4.26
N PHE A 676 23.33 -33.36 3.01
CA PHE A 676 23.97 -32.38 2.12
C PHE A 676 23.36 -30.97 2.25
N ILE A 677 22.12 -30.85 2.73
CA ILE A 677 21.39 -29.56 2.84
C ILE A 677 21.67 -28.85 4.17
N THR A 678 22.08 -29.56 5.23
CA THR A 678 22.35 -28.98 6.55
C THR A 678 23.67 -28.19 6.66
N GLY A 679 24.49 -28.17 5.60
CA GLY A 679 25.81 -27.50 5.59
C GLY A 679 25.83 -26.06 5.08
N ILE A 680 24.70 -25.51 4.59
CA ILE A 680 24.63 -24.09 4.21
C ILE A 680 24.47 -23.27 5.50
N SER A 681 25.58 -22.87 6.08
CA SER A 681 25.63 -21.94 7.22
C SER A 681 25.02 -20.59 6.84
N THR A 682 23.87 -20.27 7.45
CA THR A 682 23.42 -18.88 7.59
C THR A 682 24.22 -18.24 8.72
N SER A 683 25.23 -17.47 8.31
CA SER A 683 26.13 -16.59 9.08
C SER A 683 25.77 -16.23 10.53
N GLY A 684 26.80 -16.25 11.38
CA GLY A 684 26.87 -15.76 12.75
C GLY A 684 25.74 -14.87 13.27
N VAL A 685 24.87 -15.46 14.09
CA VAL A 685 24.26 -14.82 15.25
C VAL A 685 24.14 -15.89 16.34
N HIS A 686 24.79 -15.64 17.48
CA HIS A 686 24.58 -16.39 18.71
C HIS A 686 23.10 -16.29 19.13
N HIS A 687 22.41 -17.42 19.31
CA HIS A 687 21.64 -17.66 20.54
C HIS A 687 21.24 -19.13 20.67
N SER A 688 21.27 -19.59 21.91
CA SER A 688 21.20 -20.96 22.37
C SER A 688 19.77 -21.50 22.48
N THR A 689 19.69 -22.84 22.50
CA THR A 689 18.61 -23.72 23.00
C THR A 689 17.43 -24.10 22.07
N LEU A 690 17.53 -25.33 21.56
CA LEU A 690 16.52 -26.41 21.44
C LEU A 690 15.16 -26.19 20.70
N SER A 691 15.14 -26.83 19.52
CA SER A 691 14.11 -27.71 18.95
C SER A 691 12.75 -27.15 18.51
N LYS A 692 12.57 -27.09 17.18
CA LYS A 692 11.43 -27.66 16.45
C LYS A 692 11.76 -27.77 14.95
N ALA A 693 11.13 -28.75 14.30
CA ALA A 693 11.59 -29.48 13.12
C ALA A 693 11.09 -28.91 11.77
N PRO A 694 11.21 -29.62 10.62
CA PRO A 694 11.69 -29.10 9.34
C PRO A 694 10.56 -28.56 8.47
N ILE A 695 10.40 -27.24 8.40
CA ILE A 695 9.44 -26.62 7.46
C ILE A 695 10.18 -25.77 6.41
N GLU A 696 11.40 -25.33 6.69
CA GLU A 696 12.16 -24.43 5.81
C GLU A 696 12.85 -25.15 4.63
N SER A 697 13.31 -26.40 4.82
CA SER A 697 13.95 -27.18 3.75
C SER A 697 12.98 -27.59 2.63
N VAL A 698 11.69 -27.74 2.97
CA VAL A 698 10.63 -28.05 1.99
C VAL A 698 10.28 -26.81 1.18
N LEU A 699 10.32 -25.61 1.77
CA LEU A 699 10.08 -24.35 1.04
C LEU A 699 11.19 -24.05 0.02
N ILE A 700 12.45 -24.37 0.32
CA ILE A 700 13.57 -24.17 -0.62
C ILE A 700 13.47 -25.13 -1.81
N LEU A 701 13.12 -26.40 -1.57
CA LEU A 701 12.88 -27.40 -2.63
C LEU A 701 11.66 -27.04 -3.51
N VAL A 702 10.59 -26.52 -2.90
CA VAL A 702 9.42 -26.01 -3.64
C VAL A 702 9.76 -24.73 -4.42
N SER A 703 10.65 -23.88 -3.91
CA SER A 703 11.11 -22.66 -4.59
C SER A 703 11.98 -22.95 -5.81
N ILE A 704 12.89 -23.94 -5.71
CA ILE A 704 13.71 -24.39 -6.83
C ILE A 704 12.84 -25.09 -7.89
N ALA A 705 11.90 -25.96 -7.48
CA ALA A 705 10.97 -26.60 -8.41
C ALA A 705 10.00 -25.62 -9.09
N THR A 706 9.62 -24.53 -8.41
CA THR A 706 8.74 -23.50 -9.00
C THR A 706 9.50 -22.54 -9.91
N LEU A 707 10.72 -22.13 -9.58
CA LEU A 707 11.53 -21.23 -10.41
C LEU A 707 11.99 -21.86 -11.74
N SER A 708 12.20 -23.18 -11.79
CA SER A 708 12.59 -23.89 -13.02
C SER A 708 11.42 -24.18 -13.98
N VAL A 709 10.18 -24.22 -13.47
CA VAL A 709 9.01 -24.70 -14.22
C VAL A 709 8.06 -23.57 -14.64
N ILE A 710 8.03 -22.45 -13.90
CA ILE A 710 7.15 -21.31 -14.22
C ILE A 710 7.44 -20.66 -15.59
N PRO A 711 8.69 -20.49 -16.06
CA PRO A 711 8.95 -19.97 -17.41
C PRO A 711 8.39 -20.88 -18.52
N PHE A 712 8.32 -22.19 -18.26
CA PHE A 712 7.85 -23.20 -19.20
C PHE A 712 6.31 -23.29 -19.26
N ILE A 713 5.63 -23.12 -18.13
CA ILE A 713 4.16 -23.15 -18.05
C ILE A 713 3.54 -21.83 -18.55
N HIS A 714 4.18 -20.67 -18.30
CA HIS A 714 3.64 -19.37 -18.71
C HIS A 714 3.67 -19.18 -20.25
N LYS A 715 4.65 -19.79 -20.95
CA LYS A 715 4.70 -19.80 -22.42
C LYS A 715 3.68 -20.76 -23.06
N ARG A 716 3.29 -21.84 -22.37
CA ARG A 716 2.29 -22.81 -22.86
C ARG A 716 0.84 -22.31 -22.76
N LYS A 717 0.49 -21.48 -21.78
CA LYS A 717 -0.88 -20.92 -21.66
C LYS A 717 -1.26 -19.92 -22.75
N LYS A 718 -0.30 -19.31 -23.44
CA LYS A 718 -0.56 -18.46 -24.63
C LYS A 718 -0.81 -19.24 -25.94
N ARG A 719 -0.62 -20.57 -25.94
CA ARG A 719 -0.87 -21.45 -27.11
C ARG A 719 -2.20 -22.21 -27.04
N ILE A 720 -2.99 -22.09 -25.96
CA ILE A 720 -4.31 -22.74 -25.82
C ILE A 720 -5.47 -21.74 -25.92
N ILE A 721 -5.18 -20.43 -25.99
CA ILE A 721 -6.17 -19.39 -26.30
C ILE A 721 -5.67 -18.62 -27.52
N ASN A 722 -5.79 -19.26 -28.69
CA ASN A 722 -5.96 -18.67 -30.02
C ASN A 722 -6.37 -19.78 -30.99
#